data_AF-A0A661H6U7-F1
#
_entry.id   AF-A0A661H6U7-F1
#
_cell.length_a   1.000
_cell.length_b   1.000
_cell.length_c   1.000
_cell.angle_alpha   90.00
_cell.angle_beta   90.00
_cell.angle_gamma   90.00
#
_symmetry.space_group_name_H-M   'P 1'
#
loop_
_entity.id
_entity.type
_entity.pdbx_description
1 polymer ?
#
loop_
_entity_poly.entity_id
_entity_poly.type
_entity_poly.pdbx_seq_one_letter_code
_entity_poly.pdbx_strand_id
1 'polypeptide(L)'
;MPSDHPDPEAQEVARLLKTRLVLNAAGDNTKFDARAGSIFDAHGLFPDSPREFDPPAPLAQALAEETHPDRIPVGDGPLLVVRKPGTADERVVVEVETFLFSPKSQVREAAIRHFEGLSGSRGLTGRTKKCLADTKGALVSESPAVWRPAAFEAQRALDSDLLLALLGLRQSLATRFDDGIRRYLDQVFDPSFSAIENLDQTTIRPSAATDELEKIIDKCSRCAQLADACDEYYRVLGHVPLSKAWSLGAVVEKWLRHNKVDDLWHELTAWVERRNEFLPQFHLALVFVARPRWLGEQTDRMLVELVAKLLGGIDDPESKLFFALAKHYLCVLSTTFPGGDGETLSTISLWLAREVSGAFASSDYPIKAILDMTVTPVAERSFFYWFATRPPIGPSTLRLSLLFGDSLWALAVASELHRLPKRVCEKSDDKSRNTIGEFLCQHLARCVNFAPGTSETPTFATDQNLAAAGHHWAQSLPSEWALAERLKAFSEMNRSITRHQPLIDALQDLATKAEAEQAVIVAGLRAYSYLQPEVVQPVLDIVLSDEWARQNMSAVSIPVLDMFLDELIELQSTAADDAALRLPHMLADAAEHVDGKDKRSLLITGVVISATCRGSVSVLDRLRKADDPRLREDLEGWRRQIGDVSKAAPPWAAGRLRRVLARLPTLASGSPAPVPST
;
A
#
# COMPACT_ATOMS: atom_id res chain seq x y z
N MET A 1 29.92 -42.46 31.08
CA MET A 1 29.37 -42.04 29.78
C MET A 1 27.90 -42.38 29.79
N PRO A 2 26.99 -41.40 29.72
CA PRO A 2 25.56 -41.69 29.58
C PRO A 2 25.36 -42.44 28.27
N SER A 3 24.57 -43.51 28.29
CA SER A 3 24.21 -44.23 27.07
C SER A 3 23.33 -43.32 26.22
N ASP A 4 23.88 -42.80 25.10
CA ASP A 4 23.18 -41.98 24.10
C ASP A 4 22.10 -42.75 23.32
N HIS A 5 21.64 -43.89 23.82
CA HIS A 5 20.50 -44.60 23.26
C HIS A 5 19.24 -44.12 23.98
N PRO A 6 18.34 -43.39 23.27
CA PRO A 6 17.07 -43.00 23.85
C PRO A 6 16.30 -44.25 24.24
N ASP A 7 15.67 -44.20 25.42
CA ASP A 7 14.79 -45.26 25.90
C ASP A 7 13.74 -45.62 24.81
N PRO A 8 13.72 -46.87 24.31
CA PRO A 8 12.77 -47.31 23.28
C PRO A 8 11.31 -47.06 23.67
N GLU A 9 11.00 -47.13 24.97
CA GLU A 9 9.65 -46.90 25.49
C GLU A 9 9.28 -45.41 25.39
N ALA A 10 10.21 -44.51 25.69
CA ALA A 10 10.02 -43.07 25.52
C ALA A 10 9.86 -42.67 24.03
N GLN A 11 10.58 -43.33 23.12
CA GLN A 11 10.42 -43.12 21.67
C GLN A 11 9.03 -43.56 21.19
N GLU A 12 8.53 -44.70 21.67
CA GLU A 12 7.20 -45.20 21.32
C GLU A 12 6.09 -44.33 21.89
N VAL A 13 6.21 -43.86 23.13
CA VAL A 13 5.26 -42.92 23.74
C VAL A 13 5.22 -41.59 22.98
N ALA A 14 6.38 -41.05 22.60
CA ALA A 14 6.46 -39.82 21.80
C ALA A 14 5.82 -40.00 20.41
N ARG A 15 6.00 -41.17 19.78
CA ARG A 15 5.36 -41.53 18.52
C ARG A 15 3.84 -41.55 18.66
N LEU A 16 3.31 -42.27 19.65
CA LEU A 16 1.87 -42.39 19.89
C LEU A 16 1.20 -41.04 20.22
N LEU A 17 1.88 -40.17 20.98
CA LEU A 17 1.41 -38.81 21.27
C LEU A 17 1.35 -37.94 20.00
N LYS A 18 2.37 -37.98 19.14
CA LYS A 18 2.37 -37.29 17.85
C LYS A 18 1.24 -37.81 16.95
N THR A 19 1.06 -39.13 16.86
CA THR A 19 -0.04 -39.74 16.10
C THR A 19 -1.40 -39.27 16.60
N ARG A 20 -1.64 -39.25 17.92
CA ARG A 20 -2.92 -38.77 18.48
C ARG A 20 -3.16 -37.29 18.26
N LEU A 21 -2.13 -36.44 18.41
CA LEU A 21 -2.24 -35.01 18.14
C LEU A 21 -2.57 -34.75 16.67
N VAL A 22 -1.94 -35.50 15.75
CA VAL A 22 -2.21 -35.42 14.32
C VAL A 22 -3.61 -35.92 13.97
N LEU A 23 -4.04 -37.07 14.50
CA LEU A 23 -5.39 -37.59 14.27
C LEU A 23 -6.47 -36.64 14.81
N ASN A 24 -6.27 -36.05 15.99
CA ASN A 24 -7.19 -35.05 16.54
C ASN A 24 -7.18 -33.74 15.75
N ALA A 25 -6.04 -33.31 15.21
CA ALA A 25 -5.95 -32.13 14.37
C ALA A 25 -6.54 -32.35 12.97
N ALA A 26 -6.47 -33.57 12.46
CA ALA A 26 -7.02 -33.98 11.17
C ALA A 26 -8.57 -34.14 11.19
N GLY A 27 -9.15 -34.51 12.34
CA GLY A 27 -10.58 -34.83 12.43
C GLY A 27 -10.98 -36.00 11.52
N ASP A 28 -12.23 -35.99 11.02
CA ASP A 28 -12.76 -36.99 10.06
C ASP A 28 -12.31 -36.74 8.61
N ASN A 29 -11.38 -35.82 8.34
CA ASN A 29 -10.92 -35.56 6.98
C ASN A 29 -10.08 -36.72 6.45
N THR A 30 -10.70 -37.56 5.62
CA THR A 30 -10.03 -38.68 4.96
C THR A 30 -9.14 -38.26 3.78
N LYS A 31 -9.14 -36.98 3.41
CA LYS A 31 -8.33 -36.43 2.31
C LYS A 31 -7.35 -35.39 2.87
N PHE A 32 -6.06 -35.74 2.85
CA PHE A 32 -4.97 -34.81 3.12
C PHE A 32 -4.50 -34.22 1.80
N ASP A 33 -4.07 -32.95 1.82
CA ASP A 33 -3.29 -32.41 0.70
C ASP A 33 -1.94 -33.15 0.59
N ALA A 34 -1.28 -33.04 -0.57
CA ALA A 34 -0.05 -33.77 -0.87
C ALA A 34 1.09 -33.46 0.12
N ARG A 35 1.11 -32.23 0.64
CA ARG A 35 2.11 -31.75 1.62
C ARG A 35 1.88 -32.41 2.97
N ALA A 36 0.66 -32.35 3.49
CA ALA A 36 0.27 -32.98 4.76
C ALA A 36 0.49 -34.50 4.71
N GLY A 37 0.11 -35.16 3.61
CA GLY A 37 0.40 -36.58 3.37
C GLY A 37 1.90 -36.88 3.48
N SER A 38 2.73 -36.11 2.77
CA SER A 38 4.20 -36.26 2.81
C SER A 38 4.80 -36.04 4.20
N ILE A 39 4.26 -35.10 4.99
CA ILE A 39 4.69 -34.86 6.39
C ILE A 39 4.37 -36.10 7.25
N PHE A 40 3.16 -36.64 7.11
CA PHE A 40 2.75 -37.79 7.93
C PHE A 40 3.51 -39.06 7.58
N ASP A 41 3.79 -39.28 6.29
CA ASP A 41 4.60 -40.41 5.83
C ASP A 41 6.04 -40.29 6.33
N ALA A 42 6.64 -39.10 6.29
CA ALA A 42 7.98 -38.85 6.83
C ALA A 42 8.08 -39.12 8.34
N HIS A 43 6.98 -39.03 9.07
CA HIS A 43 6.91 -39.34 10.50
C HIS A 43 6.39 -40.74 10.82
N GLY A 44 6.16 -41.60 9.81
CA GLY A 44 5.67 -42.97 10.00
C GLY A 44 4.28 -43.04 10.63
N LEU A 45 3.45 -42.00 10.45
CA LEU A 45 2.13 -41.91 11.06
C LEU A 45 1.08 -42.69 10.27
N PHE A 46 1.29 -42.90 8.95
CA PHE A 46 0.39 -43.66 8.06
C PHE A 46 1.16 -44.55 7.07
N PRO A 47 1.94 -45.55 7.53
CA PRO A 47 2.84 -46.34 6.68
C PRO A 47 2.15 -47.16 5.57
N ASP A 48 0.84 -47.44 5.68
CA ASP A 48 0.07 -48.25 4.72
C ASP A 48 -1.05 -47.47 4.01
N SER A 49 -1.04 -46.13 4.07
CA SER A 49 -2.08 -45.34 3.43
C SER A 49 -1.73 -45.08 1.96
N PRO A 50 -2.55 -45.49 0.97
CA PRO A 50 -2.35 -45.16 -0.43
C PRO A 50 -2.68 -43.68 -0.64
N ARG A 51 -1.75 -42.78 -0.29
CA ARG A 51 -1.95 -41.32 -0.30
C ARG A 51 -0.74 -40.52 -0.80
N GLU A 52 0.28 -41.17 -1.37
CA GLU A 52 1.21 -40.41 -2.23
C GLU A 52 0.39 -39.79 -3.37
N PHE A 53 0.48 -38.48 -3.53
CA PHE A 53 -0.21 -37.78 -4.61
C PHE A 53 0.36 -38.25 -5.95
N ASP A 54 -0.29 -39.24 -6.56
CA ASP A 54 0.00 -39.64 -7.94
C ASP A 54 -1.01 -38.95 -8.86
N PRO A 55 -0.62 -37.86 -9.55
CA PRO A 55 -1.53 -37.18 -10.44
C PRO A 55 -1.98 -38.12 -11.57
N PRO A 56 -3.25 -38.06 -12.00
CA PRO A 56 -3.72 -38.78 -13.17
C PRO A 56 -2.77 -38.63 -14.36
N ALA A 57 -2.48 -39.73 -15.07
CA ALA A 57 -1.55 -39.74 -16.19
C ALA A 57 -1.78 -38.62 -17.23
N PRO A 58 -3.03 -38.25 -17.58
CA PRO A 58 -3.28 -37.12 -18.48
C PRO A 58 -2.77 -35.77 -17.93
N LEU A 59 -2.89 -35.52 -16.62
CA LEU A 59 -2.39 -34.29 -15.99
C LEU A 59 -0.87 -34.25 -15.98
N ALA A 60 -0.23 -35.38 -15.68
CA ALA A 60 1.22 -35.49 -15.73
C ALA A 60 1.78 -35.26 -17.16
N GLN A 61 1.09 -35.79 -18.18
CA GLN A 61 1.44 -35.57 -19.58
C GLN A 61 1.25 -34.10 -20.00
N ALA A 62 0.12 -33.49 -19.66
CA ALA A 62 -0.13 -32.07 -19.95
C ALA A 62 0.84 -31.12 -19.24
N LEU A 63 1.35 -31.50 -18.05
CA LEU A 63 2.41 -30.75 -17.38
C LEU A 63 3.76 -30.89 -18.11
N ALA A 64 4.08 -32.10 -18.57
CA ALA A 64 5.35 -32.39 -19.25
C ALA A 64 5.43 -31.80 -20.68
N GLU A 65 4.30 -31.67 -21.36
CA GLU A 65 4.19 -31.22 -22.76
C GLU A 65 3.42 -29.89 -22.86
N GLU A 66 4.13 -28.77 -23.11
CA GLU A 66 3.50 -27.44 -23.19
C GLU A 66 2.46 -27.32 -24.31
N THR A 67 2.64 -28.09 -25.37
CA THR A 67 1.74 -28.14 -26.53
C THR A 67 0.69 -29.25 -26.44
N HIS A 68 0.49 -29.85 -25.27
CA HIS A 68 -0.49 -30.93 -25.09
C HIS A 68 -1.90 -30.45 -25.50
N PRO A 69 -2.65 -31.22 -26.31
CA PRO A 69 -3.93 -30.76 -26.88
C PRO A 69 -5.02 -30.45 -25.84
N ASP A 70 -4.94 -31.06 -24.66
CA ASP A 70 -5.87 -30.80 -23.56
C ASP A 70 -5.48 -29.58 -22.72
N ARG A 71 -4.28 -29.02 -22.88
CA ARG A 71 -3.85 -27.83 -22.13
C ARG A 71 -4.55 -26.58 -22.67
N ILE A 72 -5.16 -25.81 -21.76
CA ILE A 72 -5.81 -24.55 -22.10
C ILE A 72 -4.78 -23.42 -21.85
N PRO A 73 -4.47 -22.57 -22.85
CA PRO A 73 -3.56 -21.46 -22.67
C PRO A 73 -4.23 -20.36 -21.85
N VAL A 74 -3.71 -20.08 -20.64
CA VAL A 74 -4.29 -19.12 -19.69
C VAL A 74 -3.29 -18.03 -19.24
N GLY A 75 -2.17 -17.91 -19.95
CA GLY A 75 -1.03 -17.06 -19.59
C GLY A 75 -0.06 -17.76 -18.63
N ASP A 76 1.07 -17.11 -18.37
CA ASP A 76 2.11 -17.56 -17.44
C ASP A 76 1.62 -17.55 -15.99
N GLY A 77 2.03 -18.55 -15.19
CA GLY A 77 1.77 -18.57 -13.74
C GLY A 77 1.76 -19.98 -13.12
N PRO A 78 1.38 -20.10 -11.84
CA PRO A 78 1.46 -21.33 -11.05
C PRO A 78 0.37 -22.36 -11.35
N LEU A 79 -0.61 -22.06 -12.20
CA LEU A 79 -1.75 -22.92 -12.49
C LEU A 79 -1.58 -23.66 -13.82
N LEU A 80 -1.88 -24.96 -13.79
CA LEU A 80 -2.10 -25.79 -14.97
C LEU A 80 -3.61 -25.93 -15.19
N VAL A 81 -4.07 -25.59 -16.39
CA VAL A 81 -5.47 -25.68 -16.77
C VAL A 81 -5.61 -26.67 -17.92
N VAL A 82 -6.37 -27.74 -17.69
CA VAL A 82 -6.61 -28.78 -18.69
C VAL A 82 -8.09 -29.02 -18.92
N ARG A 83 -8.46 -29.47 -20.11
CA ARG A 83 -9.79 -30.03 -20.38
C ARG A 83 -9.94 -31.35 -19.64
N LYS A 84 -11.10 -31.56 -19.03
CA LYS A 84 -11.41 -32.83 -18.38
C LYS A 84 -11.70 -33.89 -19.45
N PRO A 85 -11.09 -35.09 -19.37
CA PRO A 85 -11.31 -36.14 -20.34
C PRO A 85 -12.81 -36.49 -20.51
N GLY A 86 -13.30 -36.48 -21.74
CA GLY A 86 -14.69 -36.85 -22.07
C GLY A 86 -15.72 -35.73 -21.97
N THR A 87 -15.34 -34.52 -21.54
CA THR A 87 -16.24 -33.37 -21.39
C THR A 87 -15.57 -32.12 -21.96
N ALA A 88 -15.97 -31.71 -23.17
CA ALA A 88 -15.32 -30.61 -23.89
C ALA A 88 -15.35 -29.26 -23.13
N ASP A 89 -16.38 -29.05 -22.31
CA ASP A 89 -16.61 -27.78 -21.60
C ASP A 89 -16.13 -27.78 -20.14
N GLU A 90 -15.82 -28.94 -19.56
CA GLU A 90 -15.30 -29.00 -18.19
C GLU A 90 -13.78 -28.87 -18.18
N ARG A 91 -13.28 -28.09 -17.23
CA ARG A 91 -11.84 -27.85 -17.03
C ARG A 91 -11.42 -28.25 -15.63
N VAL A 92 -10.19 -28.71 -15.50
CA VAL A 92 -9.52 -28.97 -14.24
C VAL A 92 -8.40 -27.95 -14.10
N VAL A 93 -8.39 -27.25 -12.97
CA VAL A 93 -7.34 -26.30 -12.59
C VAL A 93 -6.54 -26.94 -11.46
N VAL A 94 -5.22 -27.03 -11.61
CA VAL A 94 -4.33 -27.61 -10.61
C VAL A 94 -3.15 -26.69 -10.37
N GLU A 95 -2.78 -26.50 -9.10
CA GLU A 95 -1.57 -25.78 -8.72
C GLU A 95 -0.33 -26.64 -9.01
N VAL A 96 0.58 -26.13 -9.82
CA VAL A 96 1.76 -26.89 -10.29
C VAL A 96 2.68 -27.28 -9.13
N GLU A 97 2.71 -26.53 -8.04
CA GLU A 97 3.51 -26.85 -6.85
C GLU A 97 3.12 -28.19 -6.20
N THR A 98 1.87 -28.65 -6.36
CA THR A 98 1.41 -29.93 -5.81
C THR A 98 2.15 -31.12 -6.44
N PHE A 99 2.59 -30.96 -7.69
CA PHE A 99 3.33 -31.99 -8.44
C PHE A 99 4.77 -32.18 -7.94
N LEU A 100 5.31 -31.24 -7.14
CA LEU A 100 6.60 -31.40 -6.46
C LEU A 100 6.59 -32.56 -5.46
N PHE A 101 5.40 -32.96 -4.99
CA PHE A 101 5.21 -34.08 -4.07
C PHE A 101 4.81 -35.40 -4.74
N SER A 102 4.81 -35.45 -6.08
CA SER A 102 4.57 -36.71 -6.80
C SER A 102 5.66 -37.72 -6.47
N PRO A 103 5.37 -39.03 -6.34
CA PRO A 103 6.42 -40.05 -6.16
C PRO A 103 7.23 -40.31 -7.43
N LYS A 104 6.74 -39.90 -8.61
CA LYS A 104 7.43 -40.07 -9.89
C LYS A 104 8.40 -38.91 -10.15
N SER A 105 9.69 -39.21 -10.28
CA SER A 105 10.74 -38.21 -10.58
C SER A 105 10.46 -37.37 -11.81
N GLN A 106 9.96 -38.00 -12.90
CA GLN A 106 9.61 -37.31 -14.15
C GLN A 106 8.54 -36.22 -13.97
N VAL A 107 7.58 -36.45 -13.05
CA VAL A 107 6.52 -35.48 -12.76
C VAL A 107 7.06 -34.30 -11.97
N ARG A 108 7.91 -34.57 -10.96
CA ARG A 108 8.61 -33.52 -10.20
C ARG A 108 9.52 -32.69 -11.12
N GLU A 109 10.22 -33.34 -12.05
CA GLU A 109 11.06 -32.66 -13.05
C GLU A 109 10.23 -31.75 -13.97
N ALA A 110 9.06 -32.22 -14.44
CA ALA A 110 8.16 -31.40 -15.25
C ALA A 110 7.64 -30.17 -14.48
N ALA A 111 7.32 -30.32 -13.19
CA ALA A 111 6.91 -29.22 -12.33
C ALA A 111 8.04 -28.18 -12.14
N ILE A 112 9.27 -28.62 -11.91
CA ILE A 112 10.44 -27.73 -11.84
C ILE A 112 10.62 -26.99 -13.16
N ARG A 113 10.56 -27.70 -14.29
CA ARG A 113 10.71 -27.11 -15.62
C ARG A 113 9.66 -26.02 -15.90
N HIS A 114 8.42 -26.25 -15.47
CA HIS A 114 7.36 -25.23 -15.55
C HIS A 114 7.75 -23.94 -14.82
N PHE A 115 8.21 -24.04 -13.57
CA PHE A 115 8.65 -22.86 -12.81
C PHE A 115 9.94 -22.23 -13.36
N GLU A 116 10.87 -23.02 -13.87
CA GLU A 116 12.06 -22.53 -14.58
C GLU A 116 11.66 -21.71 -15.82
N GLY A 117 10.61 -22.12 -16.55
CA GLY A 117 10.03 -21.37 -17.67
C GLY A 117 9.55 -19.97 -17.28
N LEU A 118 8.95 -19.82 -16.09
CA LEU A 118 8.50 -18.53 -15.55
C LEU A 118 9.66 -17.57 -15.20
N SER A 119 10.88 -18.08 -15.10
CA SER A 119 12.04 -17.25 -14.75
C SER A 119 12.36 -16.21 -15.83
N GLY A 120 12.05 -16.50 -17.09
CA GLY A 120 12.25 -15.61 -18.24
C GLY A 120 11.27 -14.44 -18.29
N SER A 121 10.04 -14.62 -17.81
CA SER A 121 8.99 -13.60 -17.77
C SER A 121 9.00 -12.74 -16.49
N ARG A 122 10.05 -12.84 -15.67
CA ARG A 122 10.13 -12.23 -14.33
C ARG A 122 9.02 -12.69 -13.39
N GLY A 123 8.52 -13.91 -13.58
CA GLY A 123 7.47 -14.50 -12.75
C GLY A 123 7.92 -15.00 -11.37
N LEU A 124 9.23 -14.96 -11.09
CA LEU A 124 9.83 -15.43 -9.85
C LEU A 124 10.89 -14.44 -9.33
N THR A 125 10.96 -14.29 -8.01
CA THR A 125 12.02 -13.53 -7.34
C THR A 125 13.38 -14.22 -7.46
N GLY A 126 14.46 -13.47 -7.27
CA GLY A 126 15.82 -14.03 -7.30
C GLY A 126 16.05 -15.13 -6.26
N ARG A 127 15.44 -15.00 -5.08
CA ARG A 127 15.52 -16.01 -4.01
C ARG A 127 14.85 -17.32 -4.42
N THR A 128 13.64 -17.27 -4.98
CA THR A 128 12.92 -18.48 -5.40
C THR A 128 13.65 -19.17 -6.55
N LYS A 129 14.16 -18.40 -7.52
CA LYS A 129 15.01 -18.93 -8.61
C LYS A 129 16.22 -19.69 -8.05
N LYS A 130 16.92 -19.09 -7.08
CA LYS A 130 18.07 -19.73 -6.43
C LYS A 130 17.65 -20.99 -5.68
N CYS A 131 16.57 -20.95 -4.91
CA CYS A 131 16.05 -22.10 -4.17
C CYS A 131 15.72 -23.28 -5.12
N LEU A 132 15.03 -23.01 -6.23
CA LEU A 132 14.71 -24.04 -7.22
C LEU A 132 15.97 -24.63 -7.86
N ALA A 133 16.96 -23.79 -8.19
CA ALA A 133 18.24 -24.25 -8.73
C ALA A 133 19.00 -25.14 -7.73
N ASP A 134 19.06 -24.73 -6.46
CA ASP A 134 19.78 -25.44 -5.40
C ASP A 134 19.09 -26.78 -5.05
N THR A 135 17.76 -26.84 -5.12
CA THR A 135 16.96 -28.03 -4.78
C THR A 135 16.73 -29.00 -5.95
N LYS A 136 16.98 -28.58 -7.20
CA LYS A 136 16.68 -29.36 -8.42
C LYS A 136 17.21 -30.79 -8.40
N GLY A 137 18.48 -30.98 -8.06
CA GLY A 137 19.11 -32.30 -8.04
C GLY A 137 18.51 -33.23 -6.98
N ALA A 138 18.13 -32.69 -5.82
CA ALA A 138 17.49 -33.44 -4.75
C ALA A 138 16.04 -33.80 -5.11
N LEU A 139 15.31 -32.88 -5.75
CA LEU A 139 13.93 -33.08 -6.19
C LEU A 139 13.78 -34.23 -7.19
N VAL A 140 14.73 -34.43 -8.11
CA VAL A 140 14.66 -35.53 -9.08
C VAL A 140 15.17 -36.87 -8.54
N SER A 141 15.64 -36.92 -7.28
CA SER A 141 16.06 -38.17 -6.64
C SER A 141 14.90 -39.15 -6.52
N GLU A 142 15.15 -40.43 -6.73
CA GLU A 142 14.17 -41.49 -6.44
C GLU A 142 14.01 -41.75 -4.93
N SER A 143 14.93 -41.24 -4.09
CA SER A 143 14.90 -41.47 -2.64
C SER A 143 13.97 -40.48 -1.93
N PRO A 144 12.88 -40.94 -1.27
CA PRO A 144 11.97 -40.07 -0.53
C PRO A 144 12.63 -39.26 0.59
N ALA A 145 13.68 -39.80 1.21
CA ALA A 145 14.45 -39.10 2.23
C ALA A 145 15.21 -37.87 1.69
N VAL A 146 15.43 -37.82 0.37
CA VAL A 146 16.14 -36.73 -0.31
C VAL A 146 15.17 -35.76 -0.95
N TRP A 147 14.20 -36.25 -1.74
CA TRP A 147 13.33 -35.36 -2.52
C TRP A 147 12.25 -34.69 -1.67
N ARG A 148 11.73 -35.32 -0.60
CA ARG A 148 10.66 -34.73 0.22
C ARG A 148 11.11 -33.43 0.91
N PRO A 149 12.26 -33.37 1.63
CA PRO A 149 12.75 -32.12 2.20
C PRO A 149 12.94 -31.02 1.15
N ALA A 150 13.47 -31.37 -0.02
CA ALA A 150 13.66 -30.44 -1.13
C ALA A 150 12.32 -29.91 -1.68
N ALA A 151 11.29 -30.75 -1.76
CA ALA A 151 9.94 -30.34 -2.15
C ALA A 151 9.31 -29.36 -1.16
N PHE A 152 9.48 -29.58 0.15
CA PHE A 152 9.03 -28.60 1.16
C PHE A 152 9.77 -27.27 1.06
N GLU A 153 11.08 -27.30 0.82
CA GLU A 153 11.88 -26.09 0.68
C GLU A 153 11.49 -25.29 -0.56
N ALA A 154 11.35 -25.97 -1.71
CA ALA A 154 10.88 -25.39 -2.95
C ALA A 154 9.46 -24.82 -2.82
N GLN A 155 8.51 -25.60 -2.27
CA GLN A 155 7.14 -25.12 -2.05
C GLN A 155 7.10 -23.90 -1.14
N ARG A 156 7.85 -23.90 -0.02
CA ARG A 156 7.90 -22.74 0.88
C ARG A 156 8.44 -21.50 0.16
N ALA A 157 9.42 -21.65 -0.73
CA ALA A 157 9.92 -20.54 -1.53
C ALA A 157 8.83 -20.02 -2.48
N LEU A 158 8.14 -20.91 -3.21
CA LEU A 158 7.03 -20.59 -4.12
C LEU A 158 5.85 -19.92 -3.39
N ASP A 159 5.40 -20.47 -2.26
CA ASP A 159 4.32 -19.93 -1.41
C ASP A 159 4.62 -18.52 -0.89
N SER A 160 5.89 -18.16 -0.76
CA SER A 160 6.34 -16.84 -0.30
C SER A 160 6.74 -15.90 -1.44
N ASP A 161 6.61 -16.33 -2.70
CA ASP A 161 7.01 -15.55 -3.87
C ASP A 161 5.87 -14.65 -4.35
N LEU A 162 6.03 -13.35 -4.12
CA LEU A 162 5.00 -12.37 -4.46
C LEU A 162 4.76 -12.24 -5.97
N LEU A 163 5.79 -12.44 -6.79
CA LEU A 163 5.66 -12.37 -8.25
C LEU A 163 4.87 -13.58 -8.77
N LEU A 164 5.10 -14.76 -8.19
CA LEU A 164 4.33 -15.96 -8.50
C LEU A 164 2.87 -15.81 -8.07
N ALA A 165 2.63 -15.25 -6.88
CA ALA A 165 1.27 -15.00 -6.38
C ALA A 165 0.50 -14.03 -7.28
N LEU A 166 1.14 -12.97 -7.78
CA LEU A 166 0.55 -12.04 -8.75
C LEU A 166 0.18 -12.73 -10.07
N LEU A 167 1.04 -13.63 -10.58
CA LEU A 167 0.72 -14.44 -11.76
C LEU A 167 -0.43 -15.41 -11.49
N GLY A 168 -0.45 -16.03 -10.31
CA GLY A 168 -1.54 -16.90 -9.86
C GLY A 168 -2.88 -16.16 -9.81
N LEU A 169 -2.89 -14.93 -9.30
CA LEU A 169 -4.07 -14.07 -9.30
C LEU A 169 -4.54 -13.77 -10.73
N ARG A 170 -3.64 -13.36 -11.63
CA ARG A 170 -3.96 -13.10 -13.05
C ARG A 170 -4.56 -14.31 -13.75
N GLN A 171 -3.93 -15.49 -13.60
CA GLN A 171 -4.45 -16.74 -14.17
C GLN A 171 -5.81 -17.11 -13.55
N SER A 172 -5.98 -16.93 -12.25
CA SER A 172 -7.24 -17.25 -11.56
C SER A 172 -8.38 -16.33 -11.99
N LEU A 173 -8.10 -15.04 -12.23
CA LEU A 173 -9.06 -14.09 -12.79
C LEU A 173 -9.42 -14.43 -14.24
N ALA A 174 -8.42 -14.66 -15.09
CA ALA A 174 -8.61 -15.03 -16.49
C ALA A 174 -9.41 -16.35 -16.64
N THR A 175 -9.20 -17.28 -15.71
CA THR A 175 -9.94 -18.54 -15.68
C THR A 175 -11.18 -18.51 -14.82
N ARG A 176 -11.51 -17.44 -14.08
CA ARG A 176 -12.62 -17.43 -13.11
C ARG A 176 -12.56 -18.63 -12.14
N PHE A 177 -11.37 -18.90 -11.60
CA PHE A 177 -11.13 -19.97 -10.62
C PHE A 177 -11.19 -19.38 -9.21
N ASP A 178 -12.36 -19.43 -8.57
CA ASP A 178 -12.64 -18.74 -7.30
C ASP A 178 -11.70 -19.12 -6.16
N ASP A 179 -11.34 -20.39 -6.02
CA ASP A 179 -10.42 -20.84 -4.96
C ASP A 179 -9.01 -20.27 -5.17
N GLY A 180 -8.54 -20.24 -6.41
CA GLY A 180 -7.28 -19.59 -6.78
C GLY A 180 -7.32 -18.09 -6.56
N ILE A 181 -8.44 -17.43 -6.92
CA ILE A 181 -8.63 -15.99 -6.63
C ILE A 181 -8.47 -15.77 -5.14
N ARG A 182 -9.21 -16.48 -4.28
CA ARG A 182 -9.12 -16.31 -2.82
C ARG A 182 -7.70 -16.54 -2.31
N ARG A 183 -7.08 -17.66 -2.69
CA ARG A 183 -5.72 -18.01 -2.24
C ARG A 183 -4.69 -16.94 -2.60
N TYR A 184 -4.60 -16.59 -3.88
CA TYR A 184 -3.57 -15.67 -4.35
C TYR A 184 -3.87 -14.23 -3.95
N LEU A 185 -5.14 -13.86 -3.82
CA LEU A 185 -5.52 -12.55 -3.32
C LEU A 185 -5.08 -12.35 -1.87
N ASP A 186 -5.25 -13.35 -1.00
CA ASP A 186 -4.80 -13.28 0.40
C ASP A 186 -3.28 -13.08 0.48
N GLN A 187 -2.50 -13.80 -0.35
CA GLN A 187 -1.04 -13.65 -0.40
C GLN A 187 -0.58 -12.28 -0.91
N VAL A 188 -1.37 -11.70 -1.83
CA VAL A 188 -1.04 -10.43 -2.49
C VAL A 188 -1.52 -9.22 -1.70
N PHE A 189 -2.61 -9.31 -0.94
CA PHE A 189 -3.14 -8.22 -0.11
C PHE A 189 -2.35 -8.07 1.19
N ASP A 190 -2.01 -9.18 1.83
CA ASP A 190 -1.22 -9.17 3.07
C ASP A 190 0.17 -9.82 2.84
N PRO A 191 1.03 -9.22 1.99
CA PRO A 191 2.31 -9.81 1.65
C PRO A 191 3.22 -9.95 2.88
N SER A 192 3.81 -11.13 3.05
CA SER A 192 4.73 -11.37 4.16
C SER A 192 6.01 -10.53 4.05
N PHE A 193 6.67 -10.29 5.18
CA PHE A 193 7.99 -9.64 5.22
C PHE A 193 8.98 -10.28 4.23
N SER A 194 9.05 -11.61 4.26
CA SER A 194 9.92 -12.39 3.39
C SER A 194 9.59 -12.16 1.92
N ALA A 195 8.31 -12.06 1.55
CA ALA A 195 7.90 -11.88 0.16
C ALA A 195 8.42 -10.56 -0.43
N ILE A 196 8.42 -9.50 0.38
CA ILE A 196 8.81 -8.15 -0.03
C ILE A 196 10.33 -7.99 -0.08
N GLU A 197 11.04 -8.54 0.92
CA GLU A 197 12.50 -8.47 0.99
C GLU A 197 13.19 -9.06 -0.25
N ASN A 198 12.53 -10.01 -0.94
CA ASN A 198 13.08 -10.65 -2.14
C ASN A 198 12.70 -9.96 -3.46
N LEU A 199 11.97 -8.83 -3.42
CA LEU A 199 11.65 -8.08 -4.62
C LEU A 199 12.93 -7.42 -5.17
N ASP A 200 13.36 -7.89 -6.33
CA ASP A 200 14.46 -7.28 -7.08
C ASP A 200 13.97 -6.04 -7.83
N GLN A 201 13.78 -4.96 -7.08
CA GLN A 201 13.43 -3.66 -7.64
C GLN A 201 14.63 -2.72 -7.61
N THR A 202 15.08 -2.38 -8.81
CA THR A 202 16.18 -1.45 -9.11
C THR A 202 15.92 -0.02 -8.62
N THR A 203 14.77 0.31 -8.05
CA THR A 203 14.45 1.71 -7.72
C THR A 203 13.47 1.84 -6.55
N ILE A 204 13.73 1.10 -5.48
CA ILE A 204 12.89 1.15 -4.26
C ILE A 204 12.98 2.54 -3.56
N ARG A 205 14.15 3.20 -3.65
CA ARG A 205 14.40 4.52 -3.06
C ARG A 205 14.94 5.52 -4.10
N PRO A 206 14.08 6.04 -5.00
CA PRO A 206 14.47 6.95 -6.07
C PRO A 206 15.36 8.13 -5.64
N SER A 207 15.13 8.73 -4.47
CA SER A 207 15.87 9.92 -4.01
C SER A 207 17.34 9.65 -3.72
N ALA A 208 17.67 8.40 -3.35
CA ALA A 208 19.03 7.95 -3.10
C ALA A 208 19.69 7.30 -4.33
N ALA A 209 18.94 7.10 -5.42
CA ALA A 209 19.34 6.31 -6.58
C ALA A 209 19.38 7.13 -7.89
N THR A 210 19.78 8.40 -7.81
CA THR A 210 19.77 9.32 -8.98
C THR A 210 20.61 8.81 -10.16
N ASP A 211 21.77 8.21 -9.91
CA ASP A 211 22.63 7.65 -10.96
C ASP A 211 21.97 6.45 -11.66
N GLU A 212 21.20 5.66 -10.91
CA GLU A 212 20.45 4.52 -11.45
C GLU A 212 19.24 4.99 -12.25
N LEU A 213 18.52 6.01 -11.76
CA LEU A 213 17.49 6.70 -12.52
C LEU A 213 18.04 7.20 -13.85
N GLU A 214 19.20 7.85 -13.87
CA GLU A 214 19.81 8.32 -15.12
C GLU A 214 20.10 7.18 -16.10
N LYS A 215 20.66 6.06 -15.61
CA LYS A 215 20.90 4.86 -16.43
C LYS A 215 19.60 4.29 -16.99
N ILE A 216 18.53 4.27 -16.21
CA ILE A 216 17.20 3.81 -16.66
C ILE A 216 16.69 4.74 -17.78
N ILE A 217 16.72 6.06 -17.57
CA ILE A 217 16.29 7.04 -18.58
C ILE A 217 17.10 6.89 -19.87
N ASP A 218 18.42 6.76 -19.77
CA ASP A 218 19.30 6.54 -20.91
C ASP A 218 18.96 5.25 -21.65
N LYS A 219 18.75 4.15 -20.93
CA LYS A 219 18.35 2.88 -21.51
C LYS A 219 17.03 3.00 -22.28
N CYS A 220 16.01 3.61 -21.68
CA CYS A 220 14.70 3.79 -22.31
C CYS A 220 14.79 4.66 -23.57
N SER A 221 15.56 5.75 -23.52
CA SER A 221 15.70 6.68 -24.65
C SER A 221 16.43 6.11 -25.87
N ARG A 222 17.08 4.94 -25.74
CA ARG A 222 17.77 4.25 -26.83
C ARG A 222 16.88 3.25 -27.57
N CYS A 223 15.62 3.08 -27.16
CA CYS A 223 14.66 2.26 -27.88
C CYS A 223 14.40 2.81 -29.29
N ALA A 224 14.15 1.91 -30.25
CA ALA A 224 13.99 2.29 -31.65
C ALA A 224 12.70 3.08 -31.89
N GLN A 225 11.61 2.73 -31.19
CA GLN A 225 10.33 3.41 -31.27
C GLN A 225 10.03 4.15 -29.97
N LEU A 226 9.31 5.27 -30.07
CA LEU A 226 8.88 6.05 -28.90
C LEU A 226 7.97 5.22 -27.98
N ALA A 227 7.06 4.45 -28.56
CA ALA A 227 6.19 3.52 -27.85
C ALA A 227 6.97 2.52 -26.97
N ASP A 228 8.05 1.93 -27.51
CA ASP A 228 8.91 1.01 -26.76
C ASP A 228 9.65 1.72 -25.62
N ALA A 229 10.11 2.95 -25.86
CA ALA A 229 10.74 3.78 -24.84
C ALA A 229 9.77 4.08 -23.69
N CYS A 230 8.52 4.40 -24.01
CA CYS A 230 7.46 4.66 -23.04
C CYS A 230 7.09 3.39 -22.26
N ASP A 231 7.02 2.23 -22.93
CA ASP A 231 6.72 0.96 -22.28
C ASP A 231 7.84 0.50 -21.36
N GLU A 232 9.10 0.62 -21.75
CA GLU A 232 10.24 0.28 -20.89
C GLU A 232 10.31 1.22 -19.67
N TYR A 233 10.08 2.52 -19.86
CA TYR A 233 10.00 3.47 -18.75
C TYR A 233 8.85 3.13 -17.81
N TYR A 234 7.64 2.97 -18.35
CA TYR A 234 6.45 2.71 -17.56
C TYR A 234 6.57 1.40 -16.79
N ARG A 235 7.15 0.36 -17.40
CA ARG A 235 7.40 -0.93 -16.74
C ARG A 235 8.25 -0.75 -15.48
N VAL A 236 9.33 0.04 -15.54
CA VAL A 236 10.28 0.22 -14.42
C VAL A 236 9.81 1.29 -13.43
N LEU A 237 9.47 2.48 -13.91
CA LEU A 237 9.25 3.67 -13.08
C LEU A 237 7.81 4.20 -13.14
N GLY A 238 6.94 3.61 -13.95
CA GLY A 238 5.59 4.11 -14.20
C GLY A 238 4.64 4.12 -13.00
N HIS A 239 5.01 3.46 -11.89
CA HIS A 239 4.24 3.45 -10.65
C HIS A 239 4.55 4.65 -9.73
N VAL A 240 5.62 5.41 -9.98
CA VAL A 240 6.04 6.55 -9.15
C VAL A 240 5.92 7.87 -9.92
N PRO A 241 5.31 8.92 -9.33
CA PRO A 241 5.22 10.25 -9.94
C PRO A 241 6.54 11.01 -9.82
N LEU A 242 7.52 10.60 -10.62
CA LEU A 242 8.85 11.22 -10.62
C LEU A 242 8.81 12.65 -11.17
N SER A 243 9.72 13.49 -10.67
CA SER A 243 9.86 14.89 -11.08
C SER A 243 10.35 15.00 -12.53
N LYS A 244 10.29 16.21 -13.08
CA LYS A 244 10.74 16.55 -14.44
C LYS A 244 12.08 15.91 -14.89
N ALA A 245 13.06 15.74 -13.99
CA ALA A 245 14.37 15.20 -14.36
C ALA A 245 14.34 13.69 -14.64
N TRP A 246 13.38 13.00 -14.03
CA TRP A 246 13.28 11.53 -14.02
C TRP A 246 11.92 11.02 -14.53
N SER A 247 11.06 11.91 -15.01
CA SER A 247 9.73 11.57 -15.54
C SER A 247 9.80 11.00 -16.96
N LEU A 248 8.68 10.48 -17.47
CA LEU A 248 8.55 10.07 -18.88
C LEU A 248 8.96 11.20 -19.83
N GLY A 249 8.73 12.47 -19.45
CA GLY A 249 9.13 13.63 -20.24
C GLY A 249 10.64 13.72 -20.47
N ALA A 250 11.47 13.24 -19.52
CA ALA A 250 12.92 13.17 -19.69
C ALA A 250 13.33 12.10 -20.71
N VAL A 251 12.65 10.95 -20.73
CA VAL A 251 12.86 9.89 -21.74
C VAL A 251 12.52 10.42 -23.13
N VAL A 252 11.34 11.03 -23.28
CA VAL A 252 10.87 11.62 -24.54
C VAL A 252 11.84 12.70 -25.03
N GLU A 253 12.31 13.58 -24.13
CA GLU A 253 13.26 14.64 -24.47
C GLU A 253 14.60 14.08 -24.98
N LYS A 254 15.15 13.04 -24.32
CA LYS A 254 16.39 12.41 -24.79
C LYS A 254 16.18 11.66 -26.12
N TRP A 255 15.06 10.97 -26.28
CA TRP A 255 14.73 10.21 -27.49
C TRP A 255 14.60 11.13 -28.73
N LEU A 256 13.97 12.31 -28.57
CA LEU A 256 13.81 13.33 -29.62
C LEU A 256 15.12 14.00 -30.06
N ARG A 257 16.24 13.81 -29.35
CA ARG A 257 17.55 14.30 -29.81
C ARG A 257 18.09 13.52 -31.00
N HIS A 258 17.63 12.29 -31.18
CA HIS A 258 18.12 11.37 -32.20
C HIS A 258 17.05 10.98 -33.22
N ASN A 259 15.78 11.24 -32.92
CA ASN A 259 14.64 10.85 -33.72
C ASN A 259 13.72 12.05 -33.99
N LYS A 260 12.92 11.95 -35.05
CA LYS A 260 11.91 12.96 -35.41
C LYS A 260 10.53 12.34 -35.27
N VAL A 261 9.59 13.12 -34.76
CA VAL A 261 8.17 12.80 -34.68
C VAL A 261 7.40 14.01 -35.17
N ASP A 262 6.47 13.80 -36.09
CA ASP A 262 5.68 14.87 -36.70
C ASP A 262 4.59 15.36 -35.73
N ASP A 263 3.91 14.44 -35.05
CA ASP A 263 2.88 14.76 -34.05
C ASP A 263 3.10 13.98 -32.75
N LEU A 264 3.81 14.62 -31.81
CA LEU A 264 4.14 14.01 -30.52
C LEU A 264 2.91 13.79 -29.64
N TRP A 265 1.90 14.67 -29.74
CA TRP A 265 0.67 14.53 -28.97
C TRP A 265 -0.09 13.28 -29.41
N HIS A 266 -0.25 13.08 -30.71
CA HIS A 266 -0.94 11.92 -31.26
C HIS A 266 -0.21 10.61 -30.92
N GLU A 267 1.11 10.54 -31.11
CA GLU A 267 1.91 9.34 -30.79
C GLU A 267 1.80 8.94 -29.31
N LEU A 268 1.93 9.90 -28.38
CA LEU A 268 1.84 9.60 -26.96
C LEU A 268 0.39 9.30 -26.52
N THR A 269 -0.61 9.92 -27.14
CA THR A 269 -2.02 9.59 -26.88
C THR A 269 -2.36 8.18 -27.37
N ALA A 270 -1.89 7.79 -28.55
CA ALA A 270 -2.05 6.43 -29.07
C ALA A 270 -1.37 5.38 -28.17
N TRP A 271 -0.21 5.72 -27.58
CA TRP A 271 0.43 4.87 -26.57
C TRP A 271 -0.45 4.70 -25.32
N VAL A 272 -1.04 5.77 -24.80
CA VAL A 272 -1.97 5.72 -23.66
C VAL A 272 -3.20 4.86 -23.98
N GLU A 273 -3.80 5.05 -25.15
CA GLU A 273 -4.98 4.28 -25.59
C GLU A 273 -4.69 2.79 -25.73
N ARG A 274 -3.53 2.43 -26.28
CA ARG A 274 -3.09 1.03 -26.44
C ARG A 274 -2.91 0.32 -25.10
N ARG A 275 -2.47 1.04 -24.06
CA ARG A 275 -2.26 0.47 -22.73
C ARG A 275 -3.57 0.09 -22.03
N ASN A 276 -4.63 0.85 -22.26
CA ASN A 276 -5.91 0.67 -21.58
C ASN A 276 -5.76 0.58 -20.04
N GLU A 277 -4.90 1.43 -19.48
CA GLU A 277 -4.66 1.57 -18.04
C GLU A 277 -4.88 3.04 -17.66
N PHE A 278 -5.21 3.32 -16.40
CA PHE A 278 -5.48 4.69 -15.97
C PHE A 278 -4.20 5.55 -15.77
N LEU A 279 -3.08 4.98 -15.28
CA LEU A 279 -1.84 5.74 -15.00
C LEU A 279 -1.16 6.38 -16.23
N PRO A 280 -1.12 5.76 -17.43
CA PRO A 280 -0.54 6.37 -18.62
C PRO A 280 -1.10 7.77 -18.93
N GLN A 281 -2.37 8.05 -18.62
CA GLN A 281 -2.97 9.38 -18.78
C GLN A 281 -2.29 10.44 -17.90
N PHE A 282 -1.90 10.09 -16.67
CA PHE A 282 -1.16 10.98 -15.78
C PHE A 282 0.28 11.23 -16.28
N HIS A 283 0.94 10.19 -16.80
CA HIS A 283 2.26 10.35 -17.43
C HIS A 283 2.20 11.28 -18.64
N LEU A 284 1.19 11.11 -19.50
CA LEU A 284 0.94 12.00 -20.64
C LEU A 284 0.76 13.46 -20.19
N ALA A 285 -0.08 13.69 -19.18
CA ALA A 285 -0.29 15.03 -18.62
C ALA A 285 1.02 15.61 -18.07
N LEU A 286 1.80 14.85 -17.29
CA LEU A 286 3.08 15.31 -16.74
C LEU A 286 4.10 15.65 -17.82
N VAL A 287 4.17 14.87 -18.92
CA VAL A 287 5.05 15.18 -20.06
C VAL A 287 4.76 16.58 -20.59
N PHE A 288 3.49 16.87 -20.88
CA PHE A 288 3.11 18.12 -21.55
C PHE A 288 2.98 19.31 -20.60
N VAL A 289 2.59 19.12 -19.35
CA VAL A 289 2.65 20.18 -18.31
C VAL A 289 4.11 20.58 -18.05
N ALA A 290 5.04 19.62 -18.01
CA ALA A 290 6.46 19.92 -17.81
C ALA A 290 7.17 20.46 -19.08
N ARG A 291 6.60 20.25 -20.28
CA ARG A 291 7.16 20.67 -21.58
C ARG A 291 6.08 21.26 -22.51
N PRO A 292 5.42 22.36 -22.13
CA PRO A 292 4.30 22.94 -22.90
C PRO A 292 4.74 23.46 -24.28
N ARG A 293 6.05 23.71 -24.48
CA ARG A 293 6.62 24.10 -25.78
C ARG A 293 6.47 23.04 -26.89
N TRP A 294 6.19 21.79 -26.52
CA TRP A 294 5.95 20.71 -27.49
C TRP A 294 4.52 20.70 -28.03
N LEU A 295 3.64 21.55 -27.48
CA LEU A 295 2.28 21.69 -27.91
C LEU A 295 2.11 22.84 -28.91
N GLY A 296 1.25 22.62 -29.89
CA GLY A 296 0.69 23.67 -30.73
C GLY A 296 -0.53 24.34 -30.07
N GLU A 297 -0.97 25.45 -30.63
CA GLU A 297 -2.12 26.20 -30.09
C GLU A 297 -3.42 25.39 -30.04
N GLN A 298 -3.61 24.42 -30.93
CA GLN A 298 -4.79 23.57 -30.98
C GLN A 298 -4.81 22.55 -29.83
N THR A 299 -3.64 22.09 -29.38
CA THR A 299 -3.49 21.09 -28.32
C THR A 299 -3.44 21.69 -26.91
N ASP A 300 -3.25 23.01 -26.77
CA ASP A 300 -3.28 23.70 -25.47
C ASP A 300 -4.60 23.44 -24.73
N ARG A 301 -5.73 23.54 -25.44
CA ARG A 301 -7.05 23.28 -24.88
C ARG A 301 -7.21 21.81 -24.46
N MET A 302 -6.75 20.88 -25.29
CA MET A 302 -6.83 19.45 -25.02
C MET A 302 -6.02 19.06 -23.77
N LEU A 303 -4.85 19.68 -23.56
CA LEU A 303 -4.07 19.46 -22.35
C LEU A 303 -4.85 19.88 -21.10
N VAL A 304 -5.50 21.05 -21.11
CA VAL A 304 -6.22 21.52 -19.92
C VAL A 304 -7.48 20.68 -19.67
N GLU A 305 -8.19 20.27 -20.72
CA GLU A 305 -9.31 19.32 -20.59
C GLU A 305 -8.84 17.98 -20.01
N LEU A 306 -7.70 17.45 -20.46
CA LEU A 306 -7.08 16.24 -19.90
C LEU A 306 -6.73 16.43 -18.41
N VAL A 307 -6.05 17.52 -18.06
CA VAL A 307 -5.69 17.83 -16.67
C VAL A 307 -6.94 17.94 -15.81
N ALA A 308 -7.95 18.70 -16.24
CA ALA A 308 -9.20 18.85 -15.50
C ALA A 308 -9.93 17.51 -15.33
N LYS A 309 -9.94 16.66 -16.37
CA LYS A 309 -10.47 15.29 -16.28
C LYS A 309 -9.71 14.47 -15.24
N LEU A 310 -8.38 14.55 -15.19
CA LEU A 310 -7.58 13.77 -14.24
C LEU A 310 -7.70 14.26 -12.79
N LEU A 311 -7.81 15.57 -12.59
CA LEU A 311 -8.01 16.15 -11.26
C LEU A 311 -9.45 15.97 -10.73
N GLY A 312 -10.45 15.99 -11.62
CA GLY A 312 -11.86 15.75 -11.26
C GLY A 312 -12.30 14.29 -11.33
N GLY A 313 -11.55 13.43 -12.02
CA GLY A 313 -11.88 12.03 -12.30
C GLY A 313 -11.39 11.03 -11.25
N ILE A 314 -11.07 11.49 -10.05
CA ILE A 314 -10.69 10.63 -8.91
C ILE A 314 -11.83 9.67 -8.55
N ASP A 315 -13.05 9.96 -9.00
CA ASP A 315 -14.20 9.09 -8.79
C ASP A 315 -14.28 7.83 -9.68
N ASP A 316 -13.39 7.71 -10.66
CA ASP A 316 -13.30 6.53 -11.53
C ASP A 316 -12.97 5.24 -10.74
N PRO A 317 -13.67 4.11 -10.98
CA PRO A 317 -13.45 2.87 -10.25
C PRO A 317 -12.02 2.31 -10.31
N GLU A 318 -11.32 2.44 -11.45
CA GLU A 318 -9.93 1.97 -11.57
C GLU A 318 -8.99 2.83 -10.72
N SER A 319 -9.21 4.14 -10.78
CA SER A 319 -8.47 5.11 -9.96
C SER A 319 -8.68 4.84 -8.47
N LYS A 320 -9.93 4.65 -8.03
CA LYS A 320 -10.26 4.29 -6.64
C LYS A 320 -9.63 2.98 -6.22
N LEU A 321 -9.69 1.96 -7.06
CA LEU A 321 -9.07 0.66 -6.80
C LEU A 321 -7.57 0.82 -6.54
N PHE A 322 -6.86 1.53 -7.42
CA PHE A 322 -5.43 1.74 -7.26
C PHE A 322 -5.09 2.51 -5.98
N PHE A 323 -5.75 3.63 -5.69
CA PHE A 323 -5.42 4.43 -4.51
C PHE A 323 -5.79 3.74 -3.20
N ALA A 324 -6.91 3.00 -3.17
CA ALA A 324 -7.29 2.19 -2.02
C ALA A 324 -6.26 1.09 -1.76
N LEU A 325 -5.81 0.38 -2.81
CA LEU A 325 -4.74 -0.62 -2.70
C LEU A 325 -3.42 0.01 -2.23
N ALA A 326 -3.01 1.14 -2.81
CA ALA A 326 -1.75 1.79 -2.44
C ALA A 326 -1.74 2.23 -0.97
N LYS A 327 -2.86 2.79 -0.48
CA LYS A 327 -3.02 3.15 0.93
C LYS A 327 -3.06 1.92 1.84
N HIS A 328 -3.77 0.86 1.42
CA HIS A 328 -3.80 -0.42 2.12
C HIS A 328 -2.39 -0.99 2.29
N TYR A 329 -1.63 -1.11 1.19
CA TYR A 329 -0.26 -1.59 1.24
C TYR A 329 0.60 -0.72 2.13
N LEU A 330 0.54 0.61 2.02
CA LEU A 330 1.33 1.47 2.88
C LEU A 330 1.03 1.22 4.37
N CYS A 331 -0.23 0.98 4.75
CA CYS A 331 -0.63 0.67 6.12
C CYS A 331 -0.11 -0.71 6.57
N VAL A 332 -0.30 -1.75 5.76
CA VAL A 332 0.21 -3.12 6.01
C VAL A 332 1.74 -3.10 6.18
N LEU A 333 2.44 -2.47 5.23
CA LEU A 333 3.89 -2.40 5.23
C LEU A 333 4.40 -1.59 6.43
N SER A 334 3.84 -0.42 6.71
CA SER A 334 4.27 0.38 7.86
C SER A 334 4.14 -0.39 9.18
N THR A 335 3.08 -1.20 9.34
CA THR A 335 2.90 -2.01 10.57
C THR A 335 3.70 -3.31 10.61
N THR A 336 4.17 -3.78 9.46
CA THR A 336 5.05 -4.95 9.34
C THR A 336 6.52 -4.57 9.48
N PHE A 337 6.88 -3.36 9.04
CA PHE A 337 8.24 -2.80 9.01
C PHE A 337 8.33 -1.50 9.83
N PRO A 338 8.02 -1.51 11.14
CA PRO A 338 8.23 -0.34 11.97
C PRO A 338 9.72 0.03 11.98
N GLY A 339 10.01 1.32 11.82
CA GLY A 339 11.35 1.88 11.62
C GLY A 339 11.81 1.88 10.15
N GLY A 340 10.97 1.43 9.22
CA GLY A 340 11.27 1.44 7.79
C GLY A 340 11.41 2.85 7.20
N ASP A 341 12.07 2.93 6.05
CA ASP A 341 12.19 4.15 5.25
C ASP A 341 10.86 4.45 4.54
N GLY A 342 10.27 5.62 4.82
CA GLY A 342 8.93 5.95 4.33
C GLY A 342 8.82 6.01 2.81
N GLU A 343 9.89 6.41 2.12
CA GLU A 343 9.96 6.43 0.66
C GLU A 343 9.96 5.02 0.09
N THR A 344 10.84 4.15 0.60
CA THR A 344 10.93 2.73 0.26
C THR A 344 9.56 2.04 0.36
N LEU A 345 8.89 2.20 1.51
CA LEU A 345 7.58 1.57 1.73
C LEU A 345 6.52 2.12 0.78
N SER A 346 6.54 3.43 0.51
CA SER A 346 5.57 4.07 -0.39
C SER A 346 5.77 3.65 -1.85
N THR A 347 7.02 3.55 -2.31
CA THR A 347 7.36 3.06 -3.66
C THR A 347 6.88 1.63 -3.87
N ILE A 348 7.18 0.72 -2.92
CA ILE A 348 6.71 -0.67 -2.97
C ILE A 348 5.18 -0.73 -2.97
N SER A 349 4.52 0.09 -2.15
CA SER A 349 3.06 0.14 -2.07
C SER A 349 2.42 0.57 -3.39
N LEU A 350 2.99 1.57 -4.06
CA LEU A 350 2.54 2.02 -5.39
C LEU A 350 2.77 0.98 -6.46
N TRP A 351 3.92 0.28 -6.42
CA TRP A 351 4.19 -0.81 -7.34
C TRP A 351 3.18 -1.94 -7.17
N LEU A 352 2.96 -2.41 -5.94
CA LEU A 352 1.98 -3.46 -5.65
C LEU A 352 0.58 -3.07 -6.10
N ALA A 353 0.16 -1.84 -5.76
CA ALA A 353 -1.13 -1.32 -6.18
C ALA A 353 -1.29 -1.35 -7.70
N ARG A 354 -0.25 -0.97 -8.46
CA ARG A 354 -0.26 -1.03 -9.93
C ARG A 354 -0.39 -2.47 -10.43
N GLU A 355 0.43 -3.39 -9.93
CA GLU A 355 0.44 -4.77 -10.42
C GLU A 355 -0.90 -5.48 -10.18
N VAL A 356 -1.53 -5.20 -9.03
CA VAL A 356 -2.81 -5.77 -8.60
C VAL A 356 -3.98 -5.10 -9.30
N SER A 357 -4.00 -3.77 -9.37
CA SER A 357 -5.04 -3.06 -10.13
C SER A 357 -5.00 -3.45 -11.60
N GLY A 358 -3.80 -3.62 -12.18
CA GLY A 358 -3.62 -4.09 -13.55
C GLY A 358 -4.10 -5.53 -13.77
N ALA A 359 -3.96 -6.41 -12.77
CA ALA A 359 -4.52 -7.76 -12.82
C ALA A 359 -6.06 -7.74 -12.90
N PHE A 360 -6.71 -6.82 -12.20
CA PHE A 360 -8.16 -6.66 -12.28
C PHE A 360 -8.63 -5.94 -13.55
N ALA A 361 -7.93 -4.88 -13.98
CA ALA A 361 -8.26 -4.12 -15.19
C ALA A 361 -8.16 -4.95 -16.47
N SER A 362 -7.28 -5.97 -16.49
CA SER A 362 -7.16 -6.92 -17.60
C SER A 362 -8.17 -8.07 -17.54
N SER A 363 -9.05 -8.11 -16.54
CA SER A 363 -10.04 -9.16 -16.35
C SER A 363 -11.47 -8.67 -16.65
N ASP A 364 -12.38 -9.60 -16.93
CA ASP A 364 -13.81 -9.29 -17.07
C ASP A 364 -14.50 -8.97 -15.74
N TYR A 365 -13.78 -8.97 -14.62
CA TYR A 365 -14.39 -8.76 -13.32
C TYR A 365 -14.86 -7.31 -13.14
N PRO A 366 -16.06 -7.09 -12.57
CA PRO A 366 -16.55 -5.75 -12.30
C PRO A 366 -15.70 -5.10 -11.18
N ILE A 367 -14.80 -4.18 -11.57
CA ILE A 367 -13.88 -3.48 -10.67
C ILE A 367 -14.59 -2.85 -9.48
N LYS A 368 -15.77 -2.28 -9.70
CA LYS A 368 -16.59 -1.71 -8.61
C LYS A 368 -16.97 -2.76 -7.55
N ALA A 369 -17.32 -3.98 -7.95
CA ALA A 369 -17.66 -5.02 -6.99
C ALA A 369 -16.43 -5.48 -6.20
N ILE A 370 -15.26 -5.58 -6.84
CA ILE A 370 -14.00 -5.89 -6.16
C ILE A 370 -13.64 -4.79 -5.16
N LEU A 371 -13.79 -3.53 -5.56
CA LEU A 371 -13.58 -2.38 -4.69
C LEU A 371 -14.47 -2.48 -3.44
N ASP A 372 -15.78 -2.59 -3.65
CA ASP A 372 -16.78 -2.51 -2.57
C ASP A 372 -16.74 -3.73 -1.64
N MET A 373 -16.58 -4.94 -2.18
CA MET A 373 -16.71 -6.19 -1.40
C MET A 373 -15.39 -6.68 -0.81
N THR A 374 -14.25 -6.26 -1.36
CA THR A 374 -12.95 -6.86 -1.04
C THR A 374 -11.93 -5.81 -0.61
N VAL A 375 -11.65 -4.82 -1.47
CA VAL A 375 -10.55 -3.87 -1.25
C VAL A 375 -10.90 -2.86 -0.17
N THR A 376 -12.08 -2.24 -0.22
CA THR A 376 -12.50 -1.24 0.78
C THR A 376 -12.51 -1.82 2.20
N PRO A 377 -13.13 -2.98 2.49
CA PRO A 377 -13.10 -3.55 3.84
C PRO A 377 -11.68 -3.86 4.34
N VAL A 378 -10.80 -4.34 3.45
CA VAL A 378 -9.41 -4.65 3.81
C VAL A 378 -8.58 -3.37 4.02
N ALA A 379 -8.79 -2.35 3.18
CA ALA A 379 -8.16 -1.05 3.31
C ALA A 379 -8.58 -0.36 4.61
N GLU A 380 -9.87 -0.33 4.95
CA GLU A 380 -10.40 0.21 6.22
C GLU A 380 -9.80 -0.50 7.43
N ARG A 381 -9.78 -1.83 7.42
CA ARG A 381 -9.17 -2.64 8.48
C ARG A 381 -7.68 -2.34 8.64
N SER A 382 -6.96 -2.24 7.51
CA SER A 382 -5.53 -1.97 7.52
C SER A 382 -5.19 -0.57 8.00
N PHE A 383 -5.99 0.40 7.57
CA PHE A 383 -5.93 1.76 8.04
C PHE A 383 -6.19 1.81 9.55
N PHE A 384 -7.18 1.08 10.06
CA PHE A 384 -7.49 1.08 11.49
C PHE A 384 -6.33 0.58 12.34
N TYR A 385 -5.71 -0.58 12.07
CA TYR A 385 -4.59 -1.02 12.90
C TYR A 385 -3.35 -0.14 12.71
N TRP A 386 -3.14 0.42 11.52
CA TRP A 386 -2.06 1.39 11.28
C TRP A 386 -2.28 2.64 12.12
N PHE A 387 -3.49 3.19 12.06
CA PHE A 387 -3.94 4.36 12.80
C PHE A 387 -3.89 4.16 14.32
N ALA A 388 -4.31 3.00 14.80
CA ALA A 388 -4.31 2.68 16.22
C ALA A 388 -2.89 2.46 16.77
N THR A 389 -1.95 2.00 15.94
CA THR A 389 -0.60 1.63 16.41
C THR A 389 0.49 2.64 16.05
N ARG A 390 0.25 3.48 15.04
CA ARG A 390 1.11 4.56 14.54
C ARG A 390 2.57 4.15 14.48
N PRO A 391 2.91 3.20 13.58
CA PRO A 391 4.27 2.72 13.44
C PRO A 391 5.23 3.87 13.17
N PRO A 392 6.39 3.92 13.86
CA PRO A 392 7.39 4.94 13.59
C PRO A 392 7.98 4.65 12.21
N ILE A 393 7.82 5.54 11.24
CA ILE A 393 8.33 5.37 9.87
C ILE A 393 9.10 6.62 9.50
N GLY A 394 10.19 6.45 8.75
CA GLY A 394 11.04 7.56 8.31
C GLY A 394 10.27 8.61 7.49
N PRO A 395 10.78 9.85 7.46
CA PRO A 395 10.13 10.94 6.74
C PRO A 395 10.07 10.67 5.24
N SER A 396 8.98 11.10 4.58
CA SER A 396 8.79 10.96 3.14
C SER A 396 7.62 11.78 2.63
N THR A 397 7.86 12.60 1.60
CA THR A 397 6.82 13.32 0.85
C THR A 397 5.86 12.34 0.18
N LEU A 398 6.38 11.26 -0.39
CA LEU A 398 5.57 10.22 -1.03
C LEU A 398 4.61 9.55 -0.03
N ARG A 399 5.08 9.26 1.19
CA ARG A 399 4.26 8.72 2.28
C ARG A 399 3.14 9.68 2.66
N LEU A 400 3.47 10.96 2.87
CA LEU A 400 2.52 12.01 3.22
C LEU A 400 1.43 12.12 2.14
N SER A 401 1.83 12.30 0.88
CA SER A 401 0.89 12.45 -0.23
C SER A 401 0.02 11.21 -0.44
N LEU A 402 0.53 10.01 -0.17
CA LEU A 402 -0.24 8.76 -0.32
C LEU A 402 -1.27 8.54 0.80
N LEU A 403 -0.98 8.97 2.03
CA LEU A 403 -1.90 8.79 3.17
C LEU A 403 -3.06 9.79 3.14
N PHE A 404 -2.78 11.03 2.75
CA PHE A 404 -3.69 12.17 2.92
C PHE A 404 -4.10 12.85 1.61
N GLY A 405 -3.50 12.47 0.47
CA GLY A 405 -3.95 12.88 -0.84
C GLY A 405 -5.11 12.01 -1.32
N ASP A 406 -6.09 12.64 -1.97
CA ASP A 406 -7.19 11.92 -2.63
C ASP A 406 -6.65 11.15 -3.87
N SER A 407 -5.61 11.69 -4.50
CA SER A 407 -4.88 11.06 -5.60
C SER A 407 -3.46 11.60 -5.67
N LEU A 408 -2.47 10.74 -5.40
CA LEU A 408 -1.05 11.08 -5.48
C LEU A 408 -0.66 11.59 -6.89
N TRP A 409 -1.22 10.98 -7.94
CA TRP A 409 -0.92 11.35 -9.32
C TRP A 409 -1.60 12.65 -9.75
N ALA A 410 -2.81 12.93 -9.27
CA ALA A 410 -3.46 14.22 -9.48
C ALA A 410 -2.66 15.34 -8.80
N LEU A 411 -2.20 15.11 -7.57
CA LEU A 411 -1.30 16.01 -6.85
C LEU A 411 0.01 16.25 -7.60
N ALA A 412 0.61 15.20 -8.17
CA ALA A 412 1.82 15.32 -9.00
C ALA A 412 1.61 16.22 -10.22
N VAL A 413 0.50 16.03 -10.96
CA VAL A 413 0.14 16.90 -12.10
C VAL A 413 -0.11 18.33 -11.64
N ALA A 414 -0.87 18.51 -10.55
CA ALA A 414 -1.22 19.81 -10.01
C ALA A 414 0.01 20.62 -9.57
N SER A 415 0.99 19.96 -8.93
CA SER A 415 2.26 20.57 -8.51
C SER A 415 3.06 21.15 -9.69
N GLU A 416 2.91 20.59 -10.90
CA GLU A 416 3.63 21.04 -12.09
C GLU A 416 2.91 22.16 -12.87
N LEU A 417 1.67 22.52 -12.52
CA LEU A 417 0.85 23.48 -13.29
C LEU A 417 1.43 24.89 -13.37
N HIS A 418 2.30 25.28 -12.42
CA HIS A 418 2.99 26.57 -12.46
C HIS A 418 3.90 26.74 -13.70
N ARG A 419 4.18 25.66 -14.43
CA ARG A 419 4.97 25.66 -15.67
C ARG A 419 4.14 25.98 -16.91
N LEU A 420 2.81 25.92 -16.82
CA LEU A 420 1.96 26.21 -17.96
C LEU A 420 2.08 27.70 -18.34
N PRO A 421 2.18 28.04 -19.63
CA PRO A 421 2.07 29.41 -20.07
C PRO A 421 0.66 29.93 -19.83
N LYS A 422 0.51 31.21 -19.48
CA LYS A 422 -0.82 31.84 -19.26
C LYS A 422 -1.79 31.61 -20.43
N ARG A 423 -1.29 31.63 -21.68
CA ARG A 423 -2.09 31.35 -22.89
C ARG A 423 -2.84 30.01 -22.84
N VAL A 424 -2.26 28.99 -22.18
CA VAL A 424 -2.86 27.65 -22.07
C VAL A 424 -4.05 27.72 -21.11
N CYS A 425 -3.87 28.36 -19.96
CA CYS A 425 -4.91 28.58 -18.98
C CYS A 425 -6.05 29.45 -19.53
N GLU A 426 -5.75 30.51 -20.27
CA GLU A 426 -6.72 31.45 -20.85
C GLU A 426 -7.61 30.83 -21.93
N LYS A 427 -7.09 29.85 -22.69
CA LYS A 427 -7.84 29.13 -23.75
C LYS A 427 -8.79 28.05 -23.22
N SER A 428 -8.81 27.83 -21.92
CA SER A 428 -9.58 26.77 -21.27
C SER A 428 -11.02 27.18 -21.03
N ASP A 429 -11.95 26.24 -21.13
CA ASP A 429 -13.34 26.48 -20.74
C ASP A 429 -13.47 26.70 -19.21
N ASP A 430 -14.56 27.33 -18.80
CA ASP A 430 -14.79 27.71 -17.40
C ASP A 430 -14.92 26.49 -16.48
N LYS A 431 -15.46 25.36 -16.99
CA LYS A 431 -15.63 24.13 -16.21
C LYS A 431 -14.26 23.53 -15.89
N SER A 432 -13.36 23.44 -16.87
CA SER A 432 -11.99 22.98 -16.67
C SER A 432 -11.22 23.88 -15.70
N ARG A 433 -11.35 25.21 -15.85
CA ARG A 433 -10.73 26.19 -14.94
C ARG A 433 -11.20 26.07 -13.50
N ASN A 434 -12.51 25.91 -13.30
CA ASN A 434 -13.11 25.71 -11.98
C ASN A 434 -12.68 24.38 -11.36
N THR A 435 -12.65 23.29 -12.13
CA THR A 435 -12.24 21.97 -11.64
C THR A 435 -10.80 21.99 -11.12
N ILE A 436 -9.88 22.57 -11.90
CA ILE A 436 -8.47 22.69 -11.50
C ILE A 436 -8.32 23.62 -10.29
N GLY A 437 -9.02 24.77 -10.29
CA GLY A 437 -8.93 25.73 -9.21
C GLY A 437 -9.50 25.21 -7.88
N GLU A 438 -10.63 24.49 -7.90
CA GLU A 438 -11.18 23.87 -6.68
C GLU A 438 -10.27 22.76 -6.15
N PHE A 439 -9.70 21.93 -7.03
CA PHE A 439 -8.71 20.93 -6.65
C PHE A 439 -7.51 21.57 -5.95
N LEU A 440 -6.95 22.64 -6.53
CA LEU A 440 -5.84 23.40 -5.93
C LEU A 440 -6.24 24.00 -4.57
N CYS A 441 -7.42 24.61 -4.47
CA CYS A 441 -7.93 25.15 -3.20
C CYS A 441 -8.03 24.08 -2.11
N GLN A 442 -8.63 22.93 -2.41
CA GLN A 442 -8.79 21.81 -1.47
C GLN A 442 -7.44 21.31 -0.96
N HIS A 443 -6.46 21.10 -1.85
CA HIS A 443 -5.16 20.55 -1.45
C HIS A 443 -4.22 21.57 -0.82
N LEU A 444 -4.34 22.86 -1.16
CA LEU A 444 -3.67 23.92 -0.43
C LEU A 444 -4.23 24.06 0.99
N ALA A 445 -5.55 23.99 1.17
CA ALA A 445 -6.15 24.03 2.50
C ALA A 445 -5.71 22.84 3.38
N ARG A 446 -5.41 21.69 2.77
CA ARG A 446 -4.93 20.47 3.45
C ARG A 446 -3.40 20.33 3.53
N CYS A 447 -2.63 21.29 2.98
CA CYS A 447 -1.16 21.28 2.96
C CYS A 447 -0.49 19.96 2.50
N VAL A 448 -1.12 19.21 1.58
CA VAL A 448 -0.70 17.82 1.25
C VAL A 448 0.64 17.75 0.49
N ASN A 449 1.08 18.85 -0.14
CA ASN A 449 2.37 18.96 -0.86
C ASN A 449 3.17 20.16 -0.37
N PHE A 450 3.31 20.21 0.95
CA PHE A 450 4.12 21.19 1.64
C PHE A 450 5.56 20.67 1.69
N ALA A 451 6.48 21.34 0.99
CA ALA A 451 7.90 21.00 0.99
C ALA A 451 8.69 22.10 1.72
N PRO A 452 8.90 21.97 3.04
CA PRO A 452 9.67 22.94 3.80
C PRO A 452 11.15 22.79 3.39
N GLY A 453 11.69 23.82 2.74
CA GLY A 453 13.06 23.79 2.20
C GLY A 453 13.19 22.85 1.00
N THR A 454 12.68 23.27 -0.17
CA THR A 454 12.78 22.50 -1.41
C THR A 454 14.24 22.12 -1.70
N SER A 455 14.52 20.81 -1.83
CA SER A 455 15.73 20.34 -2.50
C SER A 455 15.88 21.08 -3.83
N GLU A 456 17.10 21.53 -4.16
CA GLU A 456 17.38 22.14 -5.47
C GLU A 456 16.97 21.22 -6.63
N THR A 457 16.97 19.91 -6.38
CA THR A 457 16.55 18.86 -7.31
C THR A 457 15.46 17.98 -6.69
N PRO A 458 14.16 18.27 -6.93
CA PRO A 458 13.08 17.42 -6.44
C PRO A 458 13.17 16.02 -7.09
N THR A 459 12.91 14.97 -6.32
CA THR A 459 12.89 13.59 -6.83
C THR A 459 11.52 13.25 -7.37
N PHE A 460 10.48 13.62 -6.63
CA PHE A 460 9.09 13.40 -6.98
C PHE A 460 8.46 14.70 -7.49
N ALA A 461 7.45 14.59 -8.36
CA ALA A 461 6.69 15.75 -8.81
C ALA A 461 5.93 16.42 -7.64
N THR A 462 5.53 15.63 -6.64
CA THR A 462 4.88 16.10 -5.40
C THR A 462 5.80 16.84 -4.45
N ASP A 463 7.13 16.74 -4.61
CA ASP A 463 8.09 17.53 -3.83
C ASP A 463 7.99 19.03 -4.16
N GLN A 464 7.32 19.38 -5.26
CA GLN A 464 7.13 20.77 -5.64
C GLN A 464 5.96 21.39 -4.88
N ASN A 465 6.23 22.58 -4.31
CA ASN A 465 5.27 23.32 -3.51
C ASN A 465 4.04 23.75 -4.34
N LEU A 466 2.88 23.23 -3.94
CA LEU A 466 1.60 23.50 -4.61
C LEU A 466 1.21 24.99 -4.62
N ALA A 467 1.72 25.80 -3.68
CA ALA A 467 1.42 27.24 -3.60
C ALA A 467 1.95 28.02 -4.82
N ALA A 468 2.97 27.50 -5.53
CA ALA A 468 3.41 28.08 -6.79
C ALA A 468 2.36 27.86 -7.89
N ALA A 469 1.80 26.65 -7.97
CA ALA A 469 0.74 26.30 -8.90
C ALA A 469 -0.56 27.08 -8.59
N GLY A 470 -0.96 27.14 -7.31
CA GLY A 470 -2.13 27.91 -6.88
C GLY A 470 -2.04 29.40 -7.23
N HIS A 471 -0.90 30.02 -6.93
CA HIS A 471 -0.68 31.43 -7.27
C HIS A 471 -0.63 31.68 -8.78
N HIS A 472 0.05 30.80 -9.53
CA HIS A 472 0.08 30.89 -10.99
C HIS A 472 -1.32 30.77 -11.58
N TRP A 473 -2.11 29.79 -11.13
CA TRP A 473 -3.48 29.57 -11.59
C TRP A 473 -4.38 30.77 -11.26
N ALA A 474 -4.29 31.31 -10.04
CA ALA A 474 -5.04 32.49 -9.63
C ALA A 474 -4.77 33.72 -10.51
N GLN A 475 -3.55 33.89 -11.01
CA GLN A 475 -3.19 34.98 -11.93
C GLN A 475 -3.71 34.78 -13.36
N SER A 476 -4.12 33.56 -13.70
CA SER A 476 -4.68 33.21 -15.02
C SER A 476 -6.21 33.17 -15.02
N LEU A 477 -6.84 33.24 -13.84
CA LEU A 477 -8.29 33.38 -13.72
C LEU A 477 -8.71 34.85 -13.82
N PRO A 478 -9.95 35.14 -14.28
CA PRO A 478 -10.49 36.49 -14.23
C PRO A 478 -10.52 37.04 -12.79
N SER A 479 -10.15 38.30 -12.60
CA SER A 479 -9.97 38.92 -11.28
C SER A 479 -11.24 38.93 -10.42
N GLU A 480 -12.40 38.94 -11.06
CA GLU A 480 -13.72 38.95 -10.45
C GLU A 480 -14.17 37.57 -9.95
N TRP A 481 -13.42 36.50 -10.25
CA TRP A 481 -13.75 35.16 -9.77
C TRP A 481 -13.33 35.00 -8.31
N ALA A 482 -14.29 34.71 -7.43
CA ALA A 482 -14.04 34.41 -6.02
C ALA A 482 -13.01 33.28 -5.82
N LEU A 483 -12.92 32.35 -6.77
CA LEU A 483 -11.93 31.28 -6.78
C LEU A 483 -10.49 31.80 -6.87
N ALA A 484 -10.24 32.87 -7.63
CA ALA A 484 -8.91 33.47 -7.76
C ALA A 484 -8.43 34.04 -6.42
N GLU A 485 -9.30 34.74 -5.68
CA GLU A 485 -9.00 35.28 -4.36
C GLU A 485 -8.78 34.18 -3.32
N ARG A 486 -9.61 33.12 -3.33
CA ARG A 486 -9.41 31.93 -2.47
C ARG A 486 -8.05 31.28 -2.72
N LEU A 487 -7.65 31.10 -3.98
CA LEU A 487 -6.36 30.50 -4.34
C LEU A 487 -5.18 31.37 -3.88
N LYS A 488 -5.27 32.70 -4.02
CA LYS A 488 -4.24 33.62 -3.51
C LYS A 488 -4.10 33.50 -1.99
N ALA A 489 -5.21 33.58 -1.26
CA ALA A 489 -5.22 33.49 0.20
C ALA A 489 -4.61 32.17 0.70
N PHE A 490 -5.04 31.02 0.15
CA PHE A 490 -4.48 29.73 0.54
C PHE A 490 -3.00 29.57 0.13
N SER A 491 -2.59 30.12 -1.02
CA SER A 491 -1.19 30.08 -1.44
C SER A 491 -0.30 30.93 -0.54
N GLU A 492 -0.76 32.12 -0.12
CA GLU A 492 -0.05 33.00 0.80
C GLU A 492 0.07 32.38 2.19
N MET A 493 -1.02 31.79 2.69
CA MET A 493 -1.02 31.09 3.97
C MET A 493 -0.10 29.85 3.94
N ASN A 494 -0.11 29.06 2.86
CA ASN A 494 0.84 27.96 2.71
C ASN A 494 2.29 28.47 2.71
N ARG A 495 2.57 29.58 2.02
CA ARG A 495 3.91 30.20 2.01
C ARG A 495 4.31 30.70 3.39
N SER A 496 3.42 31.30 4.17
CA SER A 496 3.76 31.82 5.50
C SER A 496 4.14 30.71 6.45
N ILE A 497 3.41 29.58 6.42
CA ILE A 497 3.67 28.44 7.31
C ILE A 497 4.80 27.53 6.82
N THR A 498 5.41 27.76 5.63
CA THR A 498 6.60 27.01 5.14
C THR A 498 7.85 27.13 6.02
N ARG A 499 7.85 28.09 6.94
CA ARG A 499 8.95 28.34 7.86
C ARG A 499 8.57 27.86 9.25
N HIS A 500 9.55 27.29 9.96
CA HIS A 500 9.37 26.70 11.30
C HIS A 500 8.75 27.69 12.28
N GLN A 501 9.36 28.88 12.38
CA GLN A 501 8.96 29.87 13.38
C GLN A 501 7.54 30.41 13.17
N PRO A 502 7.12 30.85 11.97
CA PRO A 502 5.74 31.26 11.74
C PRO A 502 4.68 30.21 12.06
N LEU A 503 4.96 28.92 11.80
CA LEU A 503 4.04 27.84 12.20
C LEU A 503 3.94 27.74 13.73
N ILE A 504 5.08 27.76 14.40
CA ILE A 504 5.16 27.72 15.87
C ILE A 504 4.40 28.91 16.49
N ASP A 505 4.63 30.12 15.97
CA ASP A 505 3.94 31.33 16.43
C ASP A 505 2.43 31.23 16.20
N ALA A 506 2.00 30.70 15.04
CA ALA A 506 0.59 30.51 14.74
C ALA A 506 -0.07 29.45 15.63
N LEU A 507 0.67 28.41 16.04
CA LEU A 507 0.19 27.36 16.93
C LEU A 507 -0.05 27.88 18.36
N GLN A 508 0.76 28.82 18.85
CA GLN A 508 0.58 29.41 20.18
C GLN A 508 -0.79 30.08 20.33
N ASP A 509 -1.25 30.72 19.26
CA ASP A 509 -2.50 31.48 19.22
C ASP A 509 -3.67 30.72 18.54
N LEU A 510 -3.58 29.39 18.37
CA LEU A 510 -4.48 28.59 17.52
C LEU A 510 -5.97 28.85 17.81
N ALA A 511 -6.39 28.82 19.08
CA ALA A 511 -7.78 29.04 19.51
C ALA A 511 -8.35 30.42 19.13
N THR A 512 -7.49 31.42 18.91
CA THR A 512 -7.92 32.79 18.56
C THR A 512 -8.10 32.98 17.05
N LYS A 513 -7.61 32.05 16.23
CA LYS A 513 -7.68 32.11 14.78
C LYS A 513 -9.06 31.68 14.27
N ALA A 514 -9.41 32.11 13.06
CA ALA A 514 -10.59 31.60 12.37
C ALA A 514 -10.43 30.10 12.07
N GLU A 515 -11.54 29.35 12.05
CA GLU A 515 -11.51 27.88 11.86
C GLU A 515 -10.72 27.44 10.60
N ALA A 516 -10.85 28.16 9.49
CA ALA A 516 -10.09 27.87 8.27
C ALA A 516 -8.57 28.05 8.46
N GLU A 517 -8.14 29.05 9.22
CA GLU A 517 -6.73 29.25 9.56
C GLU A 517 -6.26 28.16 10.53
N GLN A 518 -7.09 27.76 11.50
CA GLN A 518 -6.77 26.66 12.41
C GLN A 518 -6.54 25.35 11.64
N ALA A 519 -7.43 25.02 10.70
CA ALA A 519 -7.31 23.83 9.85
C ALA A 519 -6.00 23.84 9.06
N VAL A 520 -5.60 24.99 8.52
CA VAL A 520 -4.35 25.11 7.75
C VAL A 520 -3.11 25.05 8.64
N ILE A 521 -3.13 25.62 9.85
CA ILE A 521 -2.03 25.49 10.81
C ILE A 521 -1.83 24.02 11.19
N VAL A 522 -2.92 23.30 11.49
CA VAL A 522 -2.88 21.87 11.82
C VAL A 522 -2.42 21.04 10.62
N ALA A 523 -2.90 21.33 9.42
CA ALA A 523 -2.42 20.69 8.20
C ALA A 523 -0.93 21.00 7.92
N GLY A 524 -0.43 22.17 8.32
CA GLY A 524 0.98 22.48 8.33
C GLY A 524 1.75 21.53 9.25
N LEU A 525 1.30 21.37 10.51
CA LEU A 525 1.90 20.43 11.48
C LEU A 525 1.99 19.01 10.93
N ARG A 526 0.96 18.56 10.20
CA ARG A 526 0.99 17.28 9.47
C ARG A 526 2.22 17.20 8.60
N ALA A 527 2.40 18.12 7.67
CA ALA A 527 3.53 18.05 6.75
C ALA A 527 4.89 18.08 7.49
N TYR A 528 5.01 18.86 8.55
CA TYR A 528 6.21 18.85 9.40
C TYR A 528 6.46 17.49 10.08
N SER A 529 5.42 16.84 10.60
CA SER A 529 5.54 15.53 11.25
C SER A 529 6.08 14.43 10.31
N TYR A 530 5.81 14.56 9.00
CA TYR A 530 6.26 13.60 7.99
C TYR A 530 7.57 13.98 7.31
N LEU A 531 8.06 15.21 7.44
CA LEU A 531 9.17 15.72 6.63
C LEU A 531 10.34 16.28 7.44
N GLN A 532 10.07 16.80 8.64
CA GLN A 532 11.04 17.57 9.41
C GLN A 532 11.00 17.21 10.91
N PRO A 533 11.71 16.15 11.30
CA PRO A 533 11.77 15.69 12.69
C PRO A 533 12.23 16.75 13.69
N GLU A 534 12.99 17.76 13.25
CA GLU A 534 13.49 18.85 14.10
C GLU A 534 12.39 19.76 14.67
N VAL A 535 11.21 19.82 14.04
CA VAL A 535 10.07 20.63 14.49
C VAL A 535 9.24 19.92 15.55
N VAL A 536 9.44 18.60 15.73
CA VAL A 536 8.66 17.76 16.65
C VAL A 536 8.75 18.26 18.09
N GLN A 537 9.96 18.50 18.61
CA GLN A 537 10.13 18.88 20.01
C GLN A 537 9.57 20.28 20.32
N PRO A 538 9.86 21.34 19.53
CA PRO A 538 9.26 22.65 19.75
C PRO A 538 7.73 22.65 19.76
N VAL A 539 7.10 21.87 18.86
CA VAL A 539 5.64 21.73 18.84
C VAL A 539 5.15 21.05 20.11
N LEU A 540 5.78 19.96 20.53
CA LEU A 540 5.40 19.22 21.73
C LEU A 540 5.56 20.05 23.01
N ASP A 541 6.60 20.87 23.11
CA ASP A 541 6.81 21.76 24.26
C ASP A 541 5.66 22.76 24.44
N ILE A 542 5.08 23.23 23.33
CA ILE A 542 3.92 24.13 23.34
C ILE A 542 2.67 23.35 23.75
N VAL A 543 2.37 22.26 23.05
CA VAL A 543 1.09 21.56 23.20
C VAL A 543 0.96 20.79 24.51
N LEU A 544 2.09 20.39 25.11
CA LEU A 544 2.15 19.72 26.41
C LEU A 544 2.15 20.70 27.60
N SER A 545 2.07 22.01 27.35
CA SER A 545 1.87 22.98 28.43
C SER A 545 0.41 22.98 28.90
N ASP A 546 0.20 22.91 30.22
CA ASP A 546 -1.14 22.84 30.81
C ASP A 546 -2.00 24.06 30.48
N GLU A 547 -1.37 25.21 30.28
CA GLU A 547 -2.04 26.44 29.87
C GLU A 547 -2.57 26.34 28.43
N TRP A 548 -1.69 25.96 27.50
CA TRP A 548 -2.07 25.83 26.08
C TRP A 548 -3.15 24.76 25.89
N ALA A 549 -2.99 23.59 26.52
CA ALA A 549 -3.93 22.48 26.37
C ALA A 549 -5.35 22.86 26.83
N ARG A 550 -5.47 23.52 27.99
CA ARG A 550 -6.77 23.99 28.53
C ARG A 550 -7.43 25.04 27.63
N GLN A 551 -6.63 25.98 27.11
CA GLN A 551 -7.13 27.03 26.23
C GLN A 551 -7.56 26.50 24.86
N ASN A 552 -6.80 25.57 24.27
CA ASN A 552 -6.97 25.19 22.86
C ASN A 552 -7.86 23.96 22.66
N MET A 553 -7.72 22.89 23.45
CA MET A 553 -8.47 21.64 23.23
C MET A 553 -9.99 21.84 23.34
N SER A 554 -10.42 22.77 24.20
CA SER A 554 -11.83 23.11 24.38
C SER A 554 -12.35 24.11 23.35
N ALA A 555 -11.50 25.02 22.85
CA ALA A 555 -11.89 26.10 21.94
C ALA A 555 -11.92 25.69 20.45
N VAL A 556 -11.04 24.78 20.04
CA VAL A 556 -10.93 24.34 18.64
C VAL A 556 -12.17 23.55 18.21
N SER A 557 -12.61 23.69 16.95
CA SER A 557 -13.77 22.96 16.43
C SER A 557 -13.51 21.45 16.37
N ILE A 558 -14.57 20.62 16.34
CA ILE A 558 -14.41 19.15 16.30
C ILE A 558 -13.59 18.71 15.07
N PRO A 559 -13.86 19.18 13.84
CA PRO A 559 -13.08 18.78 12.66
C PRO A 559 -11.59 19.15 12.76
N VAL A 560 -11.28 20.32 13.31
CA VAL A 560 -9.89 20.74 13.49
C VAL A 560 -9.22 19.95 14.61
N LEU A 561 -9.94 19.66 15.70
CA LEU A 561 -9.41 18.83 16.79
C LEU A 561 -9.11 17.41 16.31
N ASP A 562 -9.96 16.83 15.46
CA ASP A 562 -9.77 15.48 14.91
C ASP A 562 -8.47 15.42 14.09
N MET A 563 -8.32 16.35 13.16
CA MET A 563 -7.09 16.52 12.40
C MET A 563 -5.88 16.74 13.32
N PHE A 564 -6.04 17.54 14.38
CA PHE A 564 -4.94 17.88 15.28
C PHE A 564 -4.47 16.70 16.13
N LEU A 565 -5.39 15.89 16.63
CA LEU A 565 -5.05 14.67 17.37
C LEU A 565 -4.25 13.70 16.50
N ASP A 566 -4.65 13.54 15.24
CA ASP A 566 -3.93 12.71 14.28
C ASP A 566 -2.47 13.14 14.13
N GLU A 567 -2.21 14.45 14.05
CA GLU A 567 -0.86 14.98 13.91
C GLU A 567 -0.07 14.91 15.22
N LEU A 568 -0.70 15.18 16.36
CA LEU A 568 -0.05 15.05 17.66
C LEU A 568 0.43 13.62 17.91
N ILE A 569 -0.35 12.63 17.51
CA ILE A 569 0.00 11.22 17.64
C ILE A 569 1.13 10.85 16.66
N GLU A 570 1.13 11.36 15.44
CA GLU A 570 2.25 11.15 14.52
C GLU A 570 3.54 11.77 15.06
N LEU A 571 3.49 13.02 15.55
CA LEU A 571 4.61 13.68 16.22
C LEU A 571 5.07 12.90 17.44
N GLN A 572 4.15 12.34 18.22
CA GLN A 572 4.47 11.49 19.35
C GLN A 572 5.28 10.26 18.93
N SER A 573 5.08 9.70 17.74
CA SER A 573 5.78 8.51 17.27
C SER A 573 7.29 8.75 17.06
N THR A 574 7.69 10.00 16.82
CA THR A 574 9.08 10.43 16.58
C THR A 574 9.70 11.20 17.74
N ALA A 575 8.90 11.57 18.75
CA ALA A 575 9.32 12.36 19.91
C ALA A 575 10.31 11.65 20.87
N ALA A 576 10.89 12.42 21.79
CA ALA A 576 11.61 11.90 22.96
C ALA A 576 10.65 11.19 23.95
N ASP A 577 11.18 10.27 24.76
CA ASP A 577 10.39 9.39 25.62
C ASP A 577 9.52 10.14 26.64
N ASP A 578 9.98 11.26 27.21
CA ASP A 578 9.19 12.01 28.21
C ASP A 578 7.94 12.65 27.60
N ALA A 579 8.11 13.38 26.49
CA ALA A 579 6.99 13.99 25.76
C ALA A 579 6.00 12.94 25.28
N ALA A 580 6.53 11.80 24.82
CA ALA A 580 5.74 10.64 24.41
C ALA A 580 4.90 10.04 25.56
N LEU A 581 5.39 10.06 26.80
CA LEU A 581 4.61 9.56 27.94
C LEU A 581 3.57 10.56 28.46
N ARG A 582 3.80 11.86 28.28
CA ARG A 582 2.92 12.94 28.77
C ARG A 582 1.68 13.18 27.92
N LEU A 583 1.79 13.10 26.59
CA LEU A 583 0.68 13.32 25.66
C LEU A 583 -0.62 12.58 26.05
N PRO A 584 -0.61 11.25 26.28
CA PRO A 584 -1.86 10.55 26.60
C PRO A 584 -2.51 11.05 27.89
N HIS A 585 -1.73 11.46 28.90
CA HIS A 585 -2.28 12.01 30.15
C HIS A 585 -2.86 13.41 29.98
N MET A 586 -2.24 14.25 29.15
CA MET A 586 -2.77 15.57 28.80
C MET A 586 -4.11 15.43 28.05
N LEU A 587 -4.20 14.50 27.10
CA LEU A 587 -5.45 14.23 26.37
C LEU A 587 -6.56 13.68 27.30
N ALA A 588 -6.19 12.84 28.27
CA ALA A 588 -7.12 12.33 29.27
C ALA A 588 -7.65 13.44 30.18
N ASP A 589 -6.77 14.36 30.60
CA ASP A 589 -7.18 15.53 31.38
C ASP A 589 -8.12 16.43 30.58
N ALA A 590 -7.81 16.68 29.31
CA ALA A 590 -8.72 17.41 28.42
C ALA A 590 -10.08 16.70 28.30
N ALA A 591 -10.09 15.37 28.12
CA ALA A 591 -11.31 14.54 28.00
C ALA A 591 -12.22 14.61 29.24
N GLU A 592 -11.63 14.69 30.44
CA GLU A 592 -12.36 14.80 31.71
C GLU A 592 -13.06 16.16 31.87
N HIS A 593 -12.53 17.23 31.25
CA HIS A 593 -12.99 18.61 31.45
C HIS A 593 -13.81 19.21 30.28
N VAL A 594 -13.89 18.52 29.15
CA VAL A 594 -14.66 18.98 27.99
C VAL A 594 -16.17 18.73 28.14
N ASP A 595 -16.95 19.74 27.76
CA ASP A 595 -18.39 19.59 27.53
C ASP A 595 -18.67 19.03 26.12
N GLY A 596 -19.65 18.11 26.03
CA GLY A 596 -20.10 17.51 24.78
C GLY A 596 -19.60 16.07 24.56
N LYS A 597 -20.51 15.21 24.09
CA LYS A 597 -20.22 13.78 23.87
C LYS A 597 -19.16 13.60 22.78
N ASP A 598 -19.32 14.27 21.64
CA ASP A 598 -18.50 14.04 20.45
C ASP A 598 -17.05 14.46 20.67
N LYS A 599 -16.83 15.65 21.26
CA LYS A 599 -15.48 16.14 21.58
C LYS A 599 -14.78 15.29 22.64
N ARG A 600 -15.49 14.82 23.67
CA ARG A 600 -14.95 13.88 24.65
C ARG A 600 -14.57 12.55 24.00
N SER A 601 -15.45 11.97 23.19
CA SER A 601 -15.20 10.70 22.50
C SER A 601 -13.95 10.80 21.61
N LEU A 602 -13.80 11.92 20.91
CA LEU A 602 -12.62 12.22 20.09
C LEU A 602 -11.33 12.34 20.91
N LEU A 603 -11.35 13.02 22.07
CA LEU A 603 -10.19 13.07 22.96
C LEU A 603 -9.85 11.68 23.53
N ILE A 604 -10.85 10.85 23.84
CA ILE A 604 -10.64 9.47 24.29
C ILE A 604 -10.02 8.60 23.18
N THR A 605 -10.45 8.78 21.93
CA THR A 605 -9.78 8.22 20.75
C THR A 605 -8.30 8.60 20.74
N GLY A 606 -7.99 9.89 20.93
CA GLY A 606 -6.62 10.38 21.05
C GLY A 606 -5.84 9.69 22.18
N VAL A 607 -6.44 9.54 23.36
CA VAL A 607 -5.82 8.84 24.51
C VAL A 607 -5.50 7.38 24.17
N VAL A 608 -6.46 6.64 23.62
CA VAL A 608 -6.30 5.21 23.33
C VAL A 608 -5.21 4.97 22.30
N ILE A 609 -5.20 5.76 21.23
CA ILE A 609 -4.18 5.64 20.18
C ILE A 609 -2.82 6.06 20.69
N SER A 610 -2.72 7.21 21.38
CA SER A 610 -1.48 7.70 21.95
C SER A 610 -0.88 6.70 22.96
N ALA A 611 -1.73 6.08 23.79
CA ALA A 611 -1.34 5.00 24.70
C ALA A 611 -0.87 3.75 23.94
N THR A 612 -1.49 3.41 22.82
CA THR A 612 -1.11 2.26 21.98
C THR A 612 0.22 2.48 21.25
N CYS A 613 0.41 3.68 20.68
CA CYS A 613 1.61 4.09 19.94
C CYS A 613 2.88 3.99 20.80
N ARG A 614 2.81 4.33 22.09
CA ARG A 614 3.97 4.30 23.00
C ARG A 614 3.92 3.22 24.08
N GLY A 615 2.84 2.45 24.15
CA GLY A 615 2.64 1.44 25.19
C GLY A 615 2.43 2.04 26.58
N SER A 616 2.06 3.33 26.67
CA SER A 616 1.80 4.03 27.93
C SER A 616 0.38 3.75 28.42
N VAL A 617 0.16 2.56 28.98
CA VAL A 617 -1.19 2.11 29.37
C VAL A 617 -1.67 2.60 30.73
N SER A 618 -0.83 3.31 31.50
CA SER A 618 -1.18 3.82 32.83
C SER A 618 -2.33 4.82 32.79
N VAL A 619 -2.44 5.61 31.72
CA VAL A 619 -3.57 6.53 31.49
C VAL A 619 -4.90 5.79 31.38
N LEU A 620 -4.91 4.60 30.77
CA LEU A 620 -6.12 3.81 30.58
C LEU A 620 -6.57 3.23 31.93
N ASP A 621 -5.61 2.84 32.77
CA ASP A 621 -5.90 2.44 34.15
C ASP A 621 -6.43 3.60 35.01
N ARG A 622 -5.96 4.85 34.78
CA ARG A 622 -6.53 6.06 35.40
C ARG A 622 -7.99 6.24 34.97
N LEU A 623 -8.25 6.33 33.66
CA LEU A 623 -9.59 6.57 33.13
C LEU A 623 -10.58 5.45 33.49
N ARG A 624 -10.12 4.20 33.50
CA ARG A 624 -10.96 3.05 33.92
C ARG A 624 -11.40 3.15 35.38
N LYS A 625 -10.55 3.71 36.25
CA LYS A 625 -10.85 3.91 37.68
C LYS A 625 -11.63 5.18 37.95
N ALA A 626 -11.73 6.09 36.99
CA ALA A 626 -12.59 7.25 37.10
C ALA A 626 -14.04 6.79 37.26
N ASP A 627 -14.77 7.39 38.20
CA ASP A 627 -16.19 7.11 38.40
C ASP A 627 -17.04 7.96 37.44
N ASP A 628 -16.69 7.92 36.16
CA ASP A 628 -17.43 8.61 35.09
C ASP A 628 -18.00 7.56 34.11
N PRO A 629 -19.33 7.35 34.09
CA PRO A 629 -19.94 6.39 33.18
C PRO A 629 -19.76 6.76 31.70
N ARG A 630 -19.57 8.05 31.40
CA ARG A 630 -19.40 8.55 30.03
C ARG A 630 -18.05 8.09 29.45
N LEU A 631 -16.99 8.21 30.24
CA LEU A 631 -15.64 7.73 29.86
C LEU A 631 -15.61 6.21 29.70
N ARG A 632 -16.36 5.49 30.55
CA ARG A 632 -16.46 4.03 30.47
C ARG A 632 -17.12 3.57 29.16
N GLU A 633 -18.21 4.20 28.75
CA GLU A 633 -18.90 3.92 27.48
C GLU A 633 -17.93 4.04 26.28
N ASP A 634 -17.19 5.16 26.22
CA ASP A 634 -16.25 5.44 25.13
C ASP A 634 -15.11 4.38 25.09
N LEU A 635 -14.56 4.00 26.26
CA LEU A 635 -13.51 2.96 26.36
C LEU A 635 -14.01 1.54 26.03
N GLU A 636 -15.26 1.20 26.34
CA GLU A 636 -15.89 -0.06 25.96
C GLU A 636 -16.09 -0.16 24.43
N GLY A 637 -16.39 0.97 23.77
CA GLY A 637 -16.41 1.09 22.31
C GLY A 637 -15.07 0.69 21.69
N TRP A 638 -13.98 1.28 22.19
CA TRP A 638 -12.62 0.96 21.75
C TRP A 638 -12.23 -0.49 22.00
N ARG A 639 -12.66 -1.11 23.11
CA ARG A 639 -12.39 -2.52 23.39
C ARG A 639 -12.94 -3.43 22.30
N ARG A 640 -14.14 -3.15 21.80
CA ARG A 640 -14.78 -3.93 20.73
C ARG A 640 -13.98 -3.80 19.43
N GLN A 641 -13.73 -2.56 19.00
CA GLN A 641 -13.01 -2.28 17.75
C GLN A 641 -11.60 -2.90 17.76
N ILE A 642 -10.83 -2.72 18.84
CA ILE A 642 -9.49 -3.31 18.98
C ILE A 642 -9.55 -4.83 19.02
N GLY A 643 -10.54 -5.41 19.72
CA GLY A 643 -10.72 -6.85 19.82
C GLY A 643 -10.92 -7.52 18.45
N ASP A 644 -11.72 -6.89 17.59
CA ASP A 644 -12.02 -7.41 16.25
C ASP A 644 -10.82 -7.31 15.32
N VAL A 645 -10.13 -6.16 15.30
CA VAL A 645 -9.02 -5.93 14.37
C VAL A 645 -7.72 -6.61 14.81
N SER A 646 -7.48 -6.78 16.11
CA SER A 646 -6.22 -7.35 16.63
C SER A 646 -5.90 -8.77 16.14
N LYS A 647 -6.91 -9.53 15.70
CA LYS A 647 -6.76 -10.89 15.16
C LYS A 647 -6.21 -10.91 13.73
N ALA A 648 -6.50 -9.86 12.97
CA ALA A 648 -6.07 -9.71 11.58
C ALA A 648 -4.85 -8.81 11.43
N ALA A 649 -4.48 -8.05 12.48
CA ALA A 649 -3.34 -7.16 12.44
C ALA A 649 -2.01 -7.93 12.33
N PRO A 650 -0.99 -7.38 11.63
CA PRO A 650 0.35 -7.96 11.60
C PRO A 650 0.94 -8.15 13.01
N PRO A 651 1.87 -9.10 13.22
CA PRO A 651 2.31 -9.51 14.57
C PRO A 651 2.77 -8.36 15.48
N TRP A 652 3.47 -7.36 14.92
CA TRP A 652 3.90 -6.17 15.66
C TRP A 652 2.72 -5.33 16.13
N ALA A 653 1.78 -5.01 15.24
CA ALA A 653 0.58 -4.24 15.56
C ALA A 653 -0.33 -5.00 16.55
N ALA A 654 -0.56 -6.29 16.31
CA ALA A 654 -1.31 -7.16 17.21
C ALA A 654 -0.71 -7.21 18.62
N GLY A 655 0.63 -7.20 18.74
CA GLY A 655 1.33 -7.12 20.03
C GLY A 655 0.98 -5.85 20.82
N ARG A 656 0.91 -4.70 20.15
CA ARG A 656 0.55 -3.41 20.77
C ARG A 656 -0.93 -3.34 21.13
N LEU A 657 -1.80 -3.72 20.20
CA LEU A 657 -3.25 -3.76 20.39
C LEU A 657 -3.63 -4.63 21.59
N ARG A 658 -3.00 -5.81 21.75
CA ARG A 658 -3.25 -6.70 22.91
C ARG A 658 -2.91 -6.06 24.26
N ARG A 659 -1.86 -5.22 24.33
CA ARG A 659 -1.48 -4.54 25.58
C ARG A 659 -2.54 -3.55 26.02
N VAL A 660 -3.10 -2.80 25.08
CA VAL A 660 -4.20 -1.85 25.33
C VAL A 660 -5.50 -2.58 25.62
N LEU A 661 -5.81 -3.63 24.85
CA LEU A 661 -7.00 -4.45 25.07
C LEU A 661 -7.07 -5.04 26.47
N ALA A 662 -5.93 -5.40 27.07
CA ALA A 662 -5.86 -5.91 28.44
C ALA A 662 -6.24 -4.87 29.52
N ARG A 663 -6.27 -3.58 29.17
CA ARG A 663 -6.46 -2.45 30.10
C ARG A 663 -7.79 -1.73 29.91
N LEU A 664 -8.47 -1.95 28.79
CA LEU A 664 -9.81 -1.43 28.55
C LEU A 664 -10.86 -2.20 29.38
N PRO A 665 -11.91 -1.53 29.89
CA PRO A 665 -12.96 -2.14 30.72
C PRO A 665 -13.64 -3.32 30.00
N THR A 666 -13.88 -4.40 30.73
CA THR A 666 -14.64 -5.56 30.20
C THR A 666 -16.07 -5.15 29.92
N LEU A 667 -16.61 -5.57 28.77
CA LEU A 667 -18.02 -5.36 28.44
C LEU A 667 -18.90 -5.92 29.55
N ALA A 668 -19.81 -5.11 30.09
CA ALA A 668 -20.86 -5.61 30.95
C ALA A 668 -21.63 -6.70 30.19
N SER A 669 -21.70 -7.89 30.76
CA SER A 669 -22.39 -9.03 30.16
C SER A 669 -23.89 -8.71 30.03
N GLY A 670 -24.32 -8.20 28.86
CA GLY A 670 -25.74 -7.95 28.59
C GLY A 670 -26.09 -6.87 27.54
N SER A 671 -25.16 -6.01 27.10
CA SER A 671 -25.51 -4.98 26.11
C SER A 671 -25.36 -5.50 24.67
N PRO A 672 -26.43 -5.49 23.84
CA PRO A 672 -26.32 -5.81 22.42
C PRO A 672 -25.41 -4.80 21.72
N ALA A 673 -24.65 -5.27 20.73
CA ALA A 673 -23.70 -4.44 20.00
C ALA A 673 -24.43 -3.31 19.24
N PRO A 674 -24.14 -2.02 19.50
CA PRO A 674 -24.55 -0.94 18.61
C PRO A 674 -23.79 -1.08 17.28
N VAL A 675 -24.53 -0.92 16.18
CA VAL A 675 -24.02 -0.89 14.81
C VAL A 675 -23.08 0.32 14.67
N PRO A 676 -21.86 0.17 14.13
CA PRO A 676 -20.95 1.29 13.93
C PRO A 676 -21.57 2.28 12.91
N SER A 677 -21.62 3.56 13.27
CA SER A 677 -21.83 4.66 12.32
C SER A 677 -20.52 4.90 11.58
N THR A 678 -20.50 4.59 10.28
CA THR A 678 -19.41 4.90 9.34
C THR A 678 -19.26 6.39 9.11
#